data_AF-A0A2H3JFA0-F1
#
_entry.id   AF-A0A2H3JFA0-F1
#
_cell.length_a   1.000
_cell.length_b   1.000
_cell.length_c   1.000
_cell.angle_alpha   90.00
_cell.angle_beta   90.00
_cell.angle_gamma   90.00
#
_symmetry.space_group_name_H-M   'P 1'
#
loop_
_entity.id
_entity.type
_entity.pdbx_description
1 polymer ?
#
loop_
_entity_poly.entity_id
_entity_poly.type
_entity_poly.pdbx_seq_one_letter_code
_entity_poly.pdbx_strand_id
1 'polypeptide(L)'
;MRHADSITVDPHKSGYVPYPAGGLCYRDERARYLITWTGPYIDGGAGAAAAMGVFGLEGSKPGAAPVAAYVAHEVLGLHRGGYGALLGEAMFTSVKMYSHWVTMGLDSHTLLVTPLTMLPAERDGAGAEAVEAQRRYIRECITNRPNRELVQDAEAMTLVKQMGSDLSINAFACNFRVSRGGPPNRDVAEASYLNARIIERLSVTRVDDEAQSKPLILMGTELDSERYGECLRKFKGRLGLDEDDDAPLAGLCNVSMSVFPTTGNFVAEMAEAFRKVAEEEVENCWKRIQVVPAIHSFVMHGTSTLYLTYLPIFNLGSYRQQLIFSAKLPKEVMDAYAQAQRASPGAVFTVHTSTDELLSSVLQRGKCMVDIRQGLPPLHGYVFNADAREFSRLYVELTDIVVIKHTSLAPRNHSKQYPKFMPFFLYGSPEQLHIDHVLLKSPNAQLSCSGVGLELEGEATVKGLDLQKGVIVVLDEIREHASQPYGRSHQPEFFASGRSFNASVYADPFDGKYSKHPVGISSLYEKLEAAQPLAKGRITLGDSVYVDATHLNCDTVPKLCITPREKLTLDQLMLSATTDYEKIKKDFAQVASHSRAIASADIEQHIVANATLSDKYVLRPADEASFGEDQPTLQISRFAFSGPSDKHSRKLAVRQGWKDAFDQALVDYKVQSANRPVIHT
;
A
#
# COMPACT_ATOMS: atom_id res chain seq x y z
N MET A 1 12.73 1.80 -39.82
CA MET A 1 12.53 0.35 -39.64
C MET A 1 13.10 -0.52 -40.75
N ARG A 2 12.89 -0.22 -42.06
CA ARG A 2 13.34 -1.07 -43.20
C ARG A 2 14.85 -1.39 -43.30
N HIS A 3 15.67 -0.79 -42.46
CA HIS A 3 17.12 -0.99 -42.41
C HIS A 3 17.55 -1.96 -41.30
N ALA A 4 16.63 -2.38 -40.42
CA ALA A 4 16.89 -3.41 -39.42
C ALA A 4 17.05 -4.79 -40.08
N ASP A 5 17.84 -5.68 -39.49
CA ASP A 5 18.04 -7.04 -39.97
C ASP A 5 16.79 -7.92 -39.80
N SER A 6 16.04 -7.67 -38.72
CA SER A 6 14.76 -8.29 -38.44
C SER A 6 13.79 -7.34 -37.73
N ILE A 7 12.49 -7.57 -37.91
CA ILE A 7 11.41 -6.79 -37.28
C ILE A 7 10.39 -7.76 -36.68
N THR A 8 10.11 -7.61 -35.39
CA THR A 8 8.95 -8.24 -34.75
C THR A 8 7.74 -7.34 -34.92
N VAL A 9 6.63 -7.91 -35.38
CA VAL A 9 5.36 -7.22 -35.57
C VAL A 9 4.22 -8.16 -35.21
N ASP A 10 3.25 -7.66 -34.44
CA ASP A 10 2.22 -8.49 -33.84
C ASP A 10 0.84 -8.12 -34.41
N PRO A 11 0.29 -8.91 -35.35
CA PRO A 11 -1.08 -8.74 -35.82
C PRO A 11 -2.13 -8.72 -34.69
N HIS A 12 -1.89 -9.46 -33.60
CA HIS A 12 -2.79 -9.46 -32.44
C HIS A 12 -2.69 -8.25 -31.49
N LYS A 13 -1.82 -7.29 -31.81
CA LYS A 13 -1.74 -5.98 -31.14
C LYS A 13 -2.45 -4.95 -32.02
N SER A 14 -1.73 -4.07 -32.68
CA SER A 14 -2.29 -3.02 -33.54
C SER A 14 -2.81 -3.52 -34.89
N GLY A 15 -2.72 -4.81 -35.19
CA GLY A 15 -3.29 -5.42 -36.39
C GLY A 15 -4.76 -5.79 -36.26
N TYR A 16 -5.38 -5.70 -35.07
CA TYR A 16 -6.78 -6.07 -34.82
C TYR A 16 -7.12 -7.54 -35.18
N VAL A 17 -6.12 -8.42 -35.19
CA VAL A 17 -6.31 -9.87 -35.36
C VAL A 17 -6.50 -10.52 -33.98
N PRO A 18 -7.38 -11.51 -33.80
CA PRO A 18 -7.47 -12.20 -32.50
C PRO A 18 -6.17 -12.92 -32.10
N TYR A 19 -5.96 -13.06 -30.79
CA TYR A 19 -4.88 -13.92 -30.28
C TYR A 19 -5.13 -15.40 -30.67
N PRO A 20 -4.07 -16.18 -30.97
CA PRO A 20 -2.67 -15.79 -31.11
C PRO A 20 -2.29 -15.42 -32.56
N ALA A 21 -1.55 -14.32 -32.77
CA ALA A 21 -0.95 -13.95 -34.04
C ALA A 21 0.24 -13.00 -33.82
N GLY A 22 1.45 -13.55 -33.76
CA GLY A 22 2.73 -12.82 -33.76
C GLY A 22 3.47 -12.99 -35.09
N GLY A 23 4.47 -12.15 -35.35
CA GLY A 23 5.20 -12.15 -36.61
C GLY A 23 6.65 -11.69 -36.49
N LEU A 24 7.53 -12.35 -37.23
CA LEU A 24 8.94 -11.99 -37.38
C LEU A 24 9.27 -11.88 -38.87
N CYS A 25 9.76 -10.72 -39.29
CA CYS A 25 10.18 -10.48 -40.66
C CYS A 25 11.71 -10.32 -40.70
N TYR A 26 12.37 -11.09 -41.56
CA TYR A 26 13.78 -10.89 -41.86
C TYR A 26 13.92 -9.97 -43.08
N ARG A 27 14.84 -9.01 -43.00
CA ARG A 27 15.20 -8.18 -44.16
C ARG A 27 15.85 -9.03 -45.26
N ASP A 28 16.71 -9.96 -44.85
CA ASP A 28 17.33 -10.94 -45.73
C ASP A 28 16.77 -12.32 -45.41
N GLU A 29 16.10 -12.92 -46.40
CA GLU A 29 15.42 -14.19 -46.23
C GLU A 29 16.36 -15.33 -45.79
N ARG A 30 17.66 -15.21 -46.08
CA ARG A 30 18.67 -16.23 -45.75
C ARG A 30 18.90 -16.36 -44.24
N ALA A 31 18.58 -15.31 -43.47
CA ALA A 31 18.72 -15.33 -42.02
C ALA A 31 17.89 -16.43 -41.35
N ARG A 32 16.79 -16.87 -41.97
CA ARG A 32 15.95 -17.97 -41.46
C ARG A 32 16.70 -19.30 -41.31
N TYR A 33 17.77 -19.52 -42.08
CA TYR A 33 18.58 -20.75 -42.04
C TYR A 33 19.54 -20.80 -40.85
N LEU A 34 19.78 -19.68 -40.15
CA LEU A 34 20.65 -19.66 -38.96
C LEU A 34 20.05 -20.44 -37.78
N ILE A 35 18.74 -20.70 -37.82
CA ILE A 35 17.97 -21.38 -36.76
C ILE A 35 17.36 -22.70 -37.25
N THR A 36 17.78 -23.21 -38.41
CA THR A 36 17.29 -24.50 -38.93
C THR A 36 18.18 -25.63 -38.46
N TRP A 37 17.57 -26.69 -37.95
CA TRP A 37 18.19 -27.99 -37.76
C TRP A 37 17.50 -29.00 -38.69
N THR A 38 18.26 -29.70 -39.53
CA THR A 38 17.72 -30.72 -40.43
C THR A 38 17.49 -32.04 -39.66
N GLY A 39 16.42 -32.76 -40.01
CA GLY A 39 16.01 -33.98 -39.31
C GLY A 39 15.19 -34.91 -40.22
N PRO A 40 15.39 -36.24 -40.19
CA PRO A 40 14.79 -37.18 -41.14
C PRO A 40 13.25 -37.17 -41.18
N TYR A 41 12.60 -36.86 -40.05
CA TYR A 41 11.14 -36.83 -39.91
C TYR A 41 10.51 -35.52 -40.42
N ILE A 42 11.33 -34.49 -40.58
CA ILE A 42 10.88 -33.11 -40.85
C ILE A 42 10.95 -32.79 -42.34
N ASP A 43 11.91 -33.37 -43.07
CA ASP A 43 12.18 -33.02 -44.46
C ASP A 43 11.28 -33.74 -45.48
N GLY A 44 10.51 -34.75 -45.07
CA GLY A 44 9.33 -35.33 -45.75
C GLY A 44 9.40 -35.67 -47.26
N GLY A 45 10.55 -35.52 -47.92
CA GLY A 45 10.70 -35.61 -49.38
C GLY A 45 10.05 -34.46 -50.19
N ALA A 46 9.38 -33.50 -49.56
CA ALA A 46 8.74 -32.36 -50.22
C ALA A 46 9.54 -31.08 -49.93
N GLY A 47 10.02 -30.42 -50.99
CA GLY A 47 11.01 -29.32 -50.90
C GLY A 47 10.66 -28.16 -49.96
N ALA A 48 11.63 -27.27 -49.75
CA ALA A 48 11.70 -26.23 -48.70
C ALA A 48 10.45 -25.36 -48.45
N ALA A 49 9.51 -25.24 -49.39
CA ALA A 49 8.24 -24.52 -49.21
C ALA A 49 7.21 -25.30 -48.36
N ALA A 50 7.31 -26.63 -48.29
CA ALA A 50 6.35 -27.50 -47.59
C ALA A 50 6.56 -27.59 -46.07
N ALA A 51 7.67 -27.05 -45.54
CA ALA A 51 8.06 -27.21 -44.14
C ALA A 51 8.23 -25.86 -43.41
N MET A 52 7.27 -24.94 -43.50
CA MET A 52 7.27 -23.67 -42.73
C MET A 52 7.45 -23.86 -41.19
N GLY A 53 7.29 -25.08 -40.69
CA GLY A 53 7.59 -25.47 -39.32
C GLY A 53 9.08 -25.52 -38.95
N VAL A 54 10.01 -25.43 -39.91
CA VAL A 54 11.47 -25.57 -39.64
C VAL A 54 12.22 -24.25 -39.51
N PHE A 55 11.60 -23.15 -39.94
CA PHE A 55 12.21 -21.82 -39.99
C PHE A 55 11.81 -20.96 -38.79
N GLY A 56 11.66 -21.57 -37.60
CA GLY A 56 11.22 -20.88 -36.40
C GLY A 56 11.38 -21.71 -35.14
N LEU A 57 11.04 -21.11 -33.99
CA LEU A 57 11.13 -21.77 -32.68
C LEU A 57 10.04 -22.83 -32.47
N GLU A 58 8.88 -22.65 -33.10
CA GLU A 58 7.72 -23.53 -32.96
C GLU A 58 7.67 -24.60 -34.06
N GLY A 59 7.17 -25.79 -33.72
CA GLY A 59 6.87 -26.87 -34.67
C GLY A 59 5.44 -26.77 -35.24
N SER A 60 4.53 -27.63 -34.80
CA SER A 60 3.12 -27.57 -35.18
C SER A 60 2.49 -26.23 -34.78
N LYS A 61 1.88 -25.53 -35.74
CA LYS A 61 1.26 -24.22 -35.55
C LYS A 61 -0.06 -24.11 -36.32
N PRO A 62 -1.07 -23.37 -35.83
CA PRO A 62 -2.39 -23.35 -36.44
C PRO A 62 -2.38 -22.58 -37.76
N GLY A 63 -2.74 -23.23 -38.87
CA GLY A 63 -2.89 -22.57 -40.17
C GLY A 63 -3.97 -21.48 -40.21
N ALA A 64 -4.90 -21.48 -39.24
CA ALA A 64 -5.95 -20.46 -39.12
C ALA A 64 -5.41 -19.07 -38.75
N ALA A 65 -4.34 -18.97 -37.95
CA ALA A 65 -3.77 -17.69 -37.53
C ALA A 65 -3.22 -16.85 -38.70
N PRO A 66 -2.36 -17.37 -39.60
CA PRO A 66 -1.91 -16.61 -40.77
C PRO A 66 -3.05 -16.31 -41.76
N VAL A 67 -4.09 -17.16 -41.85
CA VAL A 67 -5.28 -16.86 -42.65
C VAL A 67 -6.06 -15.68 -42.07
N ALA A 68 -6.23 -15.60 -40.74
CA ALA A 68 -6.88 -14.47 -40.10
C ALA A 68 -6.13 -13.15 -40.37
N ALA A 69 -4.80 -13.16 -40.27
CA ALA A 69 -3.97 -12.01 -40.61
C ALA A 69 -4.05 -11.65 -42.11
N TYR A 70 -4.01 -12.66 -43.00
CA TYR A 70 -4.18 -12.45 -44.44
C TYR A 70 -5.51 -11.79 -44.77
N VAL A 71 -6.62 -12.29 -44.24
CA VAL A 71 -7.95 -11.69 -44.46
C VAL A 71 -7.99 -10.24 -43.96
N ALA A 72 -7.42 -9.96 -42.78
CA ALA A 72 -7.35 -8.60 -42.28
C ALA A 72 -6.53 -7.68 -43.22
N HIS A 73 -5.39 -8.15 -43.74
CA HIS A 73 -4.57 -7.40 -44.69
C HIS A 73 -5.29 -7.12 -46.02
N GLU A 74 -6.00 -8.11 -46.57
CA GLU A 74 -6.73 -7.96 -47.84
C GLU A 74 -7.96 -7.06 -47.69
N VAL A 75 -8.69 -7.16 -46.57
CA VAL A 75 -9.92 -6.39 -46.33
C VAL A 75 -9.61 -4.95 -45.94
N LEU A 76 -8.65 -4.73 -45.03
CA LEU A 76 -8.31 -3.38 -44.57
C LEU A 76 -7.31 -2.69 -45.50
N GLY A 77 -6.36 -3.43 -46.07
CA GLY A 77 -5.27 -2.89 -46.89
C GLY A 77 -4.10 -2.35 -46.07
N LEU A 78 -2.88 -2.82 -46.36
CA LEU A 78 -1.62 -2.35 -45.75
C LEU A 78 -1.14 -1.02 -46.37
N HIS A 79 -2.01 -0.01 -46.37
CA HIS A 79 -1.75 1.31 -46.96
C HIS A 79 -2.45 2.45 -46.19
N ARG A 80 -2.20 3.69 -46.61
CA ARG A 80 -2.73 4.89 -45.93
C ARG A 80 -4.26 4.96 -45.85
N GLY A 81 -4.98 4.54 -46.90
CA GLY A 81 -6.44 4.51 -46.89
C GLY A 81 -7.06 3.32 -46.15
N GLY A 82 -6.23 2.45 -45.59
CA GLY A 82 -6.61 1.17 -44.98
C GLY A 82 -6.28 1.16 -43.50
N TYR A 83 -5.33 0.32 -43.09
CA TYR A 83 -4.74 0.40 -41.75
C TYR A 83 -4.26 1.81 -41.37
N GLY A 84 -3.75 2.60 -42.32
CA GLY A 84 -3.37 3.99 -42.03
C GLY A 84 -4.53 4.87 -41.58
N ALA A 85 -5.74 4.67 -42.12
CA ALA A 85 -6.93 5.39 -41.72
C ALA A 85 -7.44 4.88 -40.36
N LEU A 86 -7.52 3.55 -40.19
CA LEU A 86 -7.93 2.92 -38.93
C LEU A 86 -7.03 3.35 -37.75
N LEU A 87 -5.72 3.24 -37.91
CA LEU A 87 -4.74 3.63 -36.90
C LEU A 87 -4.69 5.15 -36.71
N GLY A 88 -4.90 5.92 -37.78
CA GLY A 88 -5.01 7.38 -37.71
C GLY A 88 -6.18 7.85 -36.83
N GLU A 89 -7.35 7.21 -36.96
CA GLU A 89 -8.50 7.47 -36.09
C GLU A 89 -8.23 7.06 -34.63
N ALA A 90 -7.59 5.92 -34.40
CA ALA A 90 -7.20 5.49 -33.06
C ALA A 90 -6.17 6.46 -32.42
N MET A 91 -5.21 6.97 -33.20
CA MET A 91 -4.29 8.02 -32.77
C MET A 91 -5.02 9.32 -32.45
N PHE A 92 -6.00 9.71 -33.26
CA PHE A 92 -6.81 10.89 -32.98
C PHE A 92 -7.60 10.74 -31.67
N THR A 93 -8.21 9.58 -31.41
CA THR A 93 -8.80 9.24 -30.10
C THR A 93 -7.77 9.37 -28.98
N SER A 94 -6.54 8.88 -29.18
CA SER A 94 -5.47 8.99 -28.19
C SER A 94 -5.13 10.44 -27.86
N VAL A 95 -5.04 11.33 -28.86
CA VAL A 95 -4.73 12.74 -28.63
C VAL A 95 -5.90 13.47 -27.97
N LYS A 96 -7.15 13.13 -28.33
CA LYS A 96 -8.33 13.64 -27.65
C LYS A 96 -8.35 13.23 -26.17
N MET A 97 -8.06 11.97 -25.83
CA MET A 97 -7.90 11.55 -24.43
C MET A 97 -6.74 12.27 -23.73
N TYR A 98 -5.59 12.42 -24.39
CA TYR A 98 -4.45 13.19 -23.85
C TYR A 98 -4.83 14.64 -23.52
N SER A 99 -5.65 15.28 -24.37
CA SER A 99 -6.13 16.64 -24.11
C SER A 99 -6.92 16.74 -22.81
N HIS A 100 -7.69 15.70 -22.44
CA HIS A 100 -8.33 15.63 -21.13
C HIS A 100 -7.30 15.46 -20.01
N TRP A 101 -6.37 14.52 -20.14
CA TRP A 101 -5.36 14.26 -19.09
C TRP A 101 -4.53 15.49 -18.77
N VAL A 102 -4.09 16.23 -19.80
CA VAL A 102 -3.22 17.39 -19.60
C VAL A 102 -3.98 18.61 -19.05
N THR A 103 -5.28 18.75 -19.33
CA THR A 103 -6.08 19.89 -18.85
C THR A 103 -6.89 19.60 -17.60
N MET A 104 -7.00 18.35 -17.15
CA MET A 104 -7.88 17.95 -16.04
C MET A 104 -7.60 18.73 -14.75
N GLY A 105 -6.32 18.96 -14.43
CA GLY A 105 -5.93 19.73 -13.25
C GLY A 105 -6.27 21.22 -13.29
N LEU A 106 -6.71 21.78 -14.43
CA LEU A 106 -7.24 23.15 -14.49
C LEU A 106 -8.62 23.26 -13.84
N ASP A 107 -9.41 22.20 -13.94
CA ASP A 107 -10.80 22.15 -13.50
C ASP A 107 -10.94 21.58 -12.08
N SER A 108 -9.84 21.20 -11.42
CA SER A 108 -9.84 20.58 -10.10
C SER A 108 -9.06 21.37 -9.05
N HIS A 109 -9.64 21.49 -7.86
CA HIS A 109 -9.00 22.09 -6.69
C HIS A 109 -8.31 21.06 -5.79
N THR A 110 -8.30 19.79 -6.18
CA THR A 110 -7.81 18.67 -5.36
C THR A 110 -6.86 17.79 -6.14
N LEU A 111 -7.21 17.44 -7.38
CA LEU A 111 -6.47 16.51 -8.24
C LEU A 111 -5.49 17.23 -9.15
N LEU A 112 -4.30 16.65 -9.30
CA LEU A 112 -3.31 17.01 -10.30
C LEU A 112 -3.09 15.80 -11.22
N VAL A 113 -3.06 16.03 -12.53
CA VAL A 113 -2.83 14.99 -13.53
C VAL A 113 -1.74 15.47 -14.47
N THR A 114 -0.68 14.68 -14.59
CA THR A 114 0.47 15.02 -15.44
C THR A 114 0.77 13.86 -16.39
N PRO A 115 0.62 14.06 -17.70
CA PRO A 115 1.07 13.10 -18.70
C PRO A 115 2.59 12.97 -18.74
N LEU A 116 3.08 11.76 -18.99
CA LEU A 116 4.52 11.51 -19.16
C LEU A 116 5.06 12.27 -20.37
N THR A 117 4.34 12.25 -21.49
CA THR A 117 4.69 13.06 -22.65
C THR A 117 4.44 14.54 -22.34
N MET A 118 5.47 15.35 -22.59
CA MET A 118 5.44 16.79 -22.39
C MET A 118 4.65 17.49 -23.50
N LEU A 119 3.95 18.57 -23.12
CA LEU A 119 3.44 19.55 -24.06
C LEU A 119 4.57 20.22 -24.85
N PRO A 120 4.31 20.76 -26.06
CA PRO A 120 5.33 21.49 -26.82
C PRO A 120 6.01 22.59 -26.00
N ALA A 121 5.24 23.41 -25.27
CA ALA A 121 5.82 24.46 -24.43
C ALA A 121 6.77 23.92 -23.35
N GLU A 122 6.46 22.75 -22.77
CA GLU A 122 7.33 22.10 -21.80
C GLU A 122 8.61 21.56 -22.46
N ARG A 123 8.48 20.92 -23.65
CA ARG A 123 9.64 20.41 -24.42
C ARG A 123 10.60 21.51 -24.83
N ASP A 124 10.06 22.68 -25.16
CA ASP A 124 10.82 23.86 -25.60
C ASP A 124 11.42 24.63 -24.40
N GLY A 125 11.21 24.16 -23.17
CA GLY A 125 11.75 24.80 -21.96
C GLY A 125 11.09 26.12 -21.61
N ALA A 126 9.85 26.35 -22.05
CA ALA A 126 9.10 27.55 -21.72
C ALA A 126 8.75 27.62 -20.23
N GLY A 127 8.55 28.83 -19.70
CA GLY A 127 8.18 29.05 -18.31
C GLY A 127 6.77 28.55 -17.97
N ALA A 128 6.49 28.39 -16.67
CA ALA A 128 5.22 27.85 -16.17
C ALA A 128 3.98 28.60 -16.69
N GLU A 129 4.06 29.92 -16.85
CA GLU A 129 2.94 30.73 -17.39
C GLU A 129 2.60 30.36 -18.84
N ALA A 130 3.61 30.13 -19.68
CA ALA A 130 3.42 29.72 -21.07
C ALA A 130 2.86 28.29 -21.18
N VAL A 131 3.33 27.38 -20.31
CA VAL A 131 2.79 26.02 -20.21
C VAL A 131 1.31 26.07 -19.80
N GLU A 132 0.96 26.87 -18.79
CA GLU A 132 -0.44 27.05 -18.36
C GLU A 132 -1.31 27.72 -19.43
N ALA A 133 -0.78 28.71 -20.16
CA ALA A 133 -1.48 29.31 -21.29
C ALA A 133 -1.79 28.26 -22.39
N GLN A 134 -0.83 27.38 -22.70
CA GLN A 134 -1.05 26.29 -23.65
C GLN A 134 -2.09 25.28 -23.14
N ARG A 135 -2.08 24.93 -21.85
CA ARG A 135 -3.11 24.08 -21.24
C ARG A 135 -4.51 24.70 -21.36
N ARG A 136 -4.66 26.00 -21.10
CA ARG A 136 -5.95 26.71 -21.26
C ARG A 136 -6.43 26.72 -22.71
N TYR A 137 -5.53 27.01 -23.65
CA TYR A 137 -5.86 26.94 -25.07
C TYR A 137 -6.35 25.55 -25.49
N ILE A 138 -5.67 24.47 -25.05
CA ILE A 138 -6.13 23.10 -25.30
C ILE A 138 -7.54 22.89 -24.73
N ARG A 139 -7.78 23.34 -23.50
CA ARG A 139 -9.05 23.15 -22.80
C ARG A 139 -10.22 23.80 -23.55
N GLU A 140 -10.00 25.02 -24.04
CA GLU A 140 -11.00 25.86 -24.71
C GLU A 140 -11.19 25.47 -26.18
N CYS A 141 -10.11 25.20 -26.91
CA CYS A 141 -10.14 25.07 -28.37
C CYS A 141 -10.07 23.62 -28.87
N ILE A 142 -9.73 22.64 -28.02
CA ILE A 142 -9.47 21.24 -28.44
C ILE A 142 -10.29 20.23 -27.63
N THR A 143 -10.22 20.24 -26.30
CA THR A 143 -10.64 19.13 -25.43
C THR A 143 -12.08 18.66 -25.70
N ASN A 144 -13.06 19.57 -25.62
CA ASN A 144 -14.47 19.23 -25.85
C ASN A 144 -14.99 19.63 -27.24
N ARG A 145 -14.10 20.04 -28.15
CA ARG A 145 -14.52 20.52 -29.47
C ARG A 145 -15.00 19.36 -30.35
N PRO A 146 -16.16 19.49 -31.03
CA PRO A 146 -16.63 18.48 -31.98
C PRO A 146 -15.61 18.21 -33.08
N ASN A 147 -15.42 16.94 -33.45
CA ASN A 147 -14.38 16.54 -34.41
C ASN A 147 -14.45 17.32 -35.73
N ARG A 148 -15.66 17.51 -36.28
CA ARG A 148 -15.87 18.21 -37.56
C ARG A 148 -15.39 19.67 -37.53
N GLU A 149 -15.51 20.32 -36.39
CA GLU A 149 -15.06 21.70 -36.19
C GLU A 149 -13.56 21.74 -35.90
N LEU A 150 -13.06 20.81 -35.07
CA LEU A 150 -11.65 20.74 -34.73
C LEU A 150 -10.78 20.51 -35.97
N VAL A 151 -11.16 19.60 -36.86
CA VAL A 151 -10.37 19.31 -38.08
C VAL A 151 -10.32 20.47 -39.07
N GLN A 152 -11.24 21.43 -38.97
CA GLN A 152 -11.26 22.64 -39.80
C GLN A 152 -10.40 23.77 -39.21
N ASP A 153 -10.01 23.65 -37.94
CA ASP A 153 -9.16 24.63 -37.26
C ASP A 153 -7.68 24.28 -37.46
N ALA A 154 -7.02 25.00 -38.38
CA ALA A 154 -5.63 24.75 -38.74
C ALA A 154 -4.66 24.99 -37.59
N GLU A 155 -4.93 25.97 -36.72
CA GLU A 155 -4.08 26.30 -35.57
C GLU A 155 -4.18 25.19 -34.51
N ALA A 156 -5.41 24.84 -34.13
CA ALA A 156 -5.67 23.76 -33.18
C ALA A 156 -5.13 22.42 -33.69
N MET A 157 -5.33 22.10 -34.97
CA MET A 157 -4.81 20.85 -35.56
C MET A 157 -3.28 20.81 -35.66
N THR A 158 -2.62 21.97 -35.77
CA THR A 158 -1.15 22.04 -35.70
C THR A 158 -0.65 21.64 -34.32
N LEU A 159 -1.36 22.05 -33.26
CA LEU A 159 -1.07 21.63 -31.89
C LEU A 159 -1.43 20.16 -31.65
N VAL A 160 -2.60 19.69 -32.10
CA VAL A 160 -3.05 18.28 -32.00
C VAL A 160 -1.97 17.31 -32.51
N LYS A 161 -1.33 17.61 -33.64
CA LYS A 161 -0.28 16.77 -34.23
C LYS A 161 1.01 16.67 -33.41
N GLN A 162 1.17 17.53 -32.39
CA GLN A 162 2.37 17.61 -31.55
C GLN A 162 2.14 17.15 -30.11
N MET A 163 0.89 16.78 -29.77
CA MET A 163 0.45 16.36 -28.44
C MET A 163 0.27 14.84 -28.37
N GLY A 164 0.30 14.30 -27.15
CA GLY A 164 0.05 12.89 -26.91
C GLY A 164 1.26 11.99 -27.11
N SER A 165 1.05 10.69 -26.87
CA SER A 165 2.04 9.65 -27.11
C SER A 165 2.40 9.51 -28.59
N ASP A 166 3.63 9.07 -28.87
CA ASP A 166 4.11 8.80 -30.22
C ASP A 166 3.26 7.74 -30.94
N LEU A 167 2.80 6.70 -30.20
CA LEU A 167 2.09 5.54 -30.74
C LEU A 167 0.92 5.11 -29.83
N SER A 168 -0.03 6.03 -29.60
CA SER A 168 -1.33 5.81 -28.94
C SER A 168 -1.37 5.22 -27.52
N ILE A 169 -0.24 5.23 -26.80
CA ILE A 169 -0.15 4.80 -25.40
C ILE A 169 0.15 6.01 -24.52
N ASN A 170 -0.89 6.63 -23.96
CA ASN A 170 -0.74 7.77 -23.05
C ASN A 170 -0.43 7.27 -21.64
N ALA A 171 0.83 7.40 -21.21
CA ALA A 171 1.21 7.22 -19.81
C ALA A 171 1.02 8.54 -19.06
N PHE A 172 0.50 8.47 -17.83
CA PHE A 172 0.29 9.62 -16.95
C PHE A 172 0.29 9.19 -15.49
N ALA A 173 0.39 10.14 -14.58
CA ALA A 173 0.21 9.89 -13.15
C ALA A 173 -0.57 11.04 -12.51
N CYS A 174 -1.15 10.74 -11.37
CA CYS A 174 -1.86 11.68 -10.53
C CYS A 174 -1.02 12.09 -9.32
N ASN A 175 -1.23 13.33 -8.88
CA ASN A 175 -0.87 13.79 -7.56
C ASN A 175 -2.07 14.55 -6.99
N PHE A 176 -1.99 15.01 -5.74
CA PHE A 176 -3.10 15.71 -5.10
C PHE A 176 -2.61 16.90 -4.29
N ARG A 177 -3.51 17.83 -3.99
CA ARG A 177 -3.25 18.93 -3.06
C ARG A 177 -3.55 18.47 -1.65
N VAL A 178 -2.71 18.84 -0.68
CA VAL A 178 -2.84 18.38 0.74
C VAL A 178 -4.13 18.88 1.41
N SER A 179 -4.75 19.90 0.85
CA SER A 179 -6.08 20.41 1.17
C SER A 179 -6.69 21.03 -0.09
N ARG A 180 -8.01 21.25 -0.10
CA ARG A 180 -8.71 21.87 -1.25
C ARG A 180 -8.13 23.26 -1.55
N GLY A 181 -7.58 23.44 -2.74
CA GLY A 181 -6.91 24.68 -3.17
C GLY A 181 -5.53 24.89 -2.54
N GLY A 182 -5.05 23.97 -1.71
CA GLY A 182 -3.76 24.05 -1.03
C GLY A 182 -2.56 23.68 -1.91
N PRO A 183 -1.35 23.58 -1.32
CA PRO A 183 -0.16 23.17 -2.05
C PRO A 183 -0.22 21.69 -2.48
N PRO A 184 0.53 21.30 -3.53
CA PRO A 184 0.66 19.89 -3.91
C PRO A 184 1.30 19.06 -2.79
N ASN A 185 0.88 17.81 -2.68
CA ASN A 185 1.61 16.78 -1.96
C ASN A 185 3.00 16.63 -2.59
N ARG A 186 4.03 16.52 -1.73
CA ARG A 186 5.43 16.32 -2.16
C ARG A 186 5.94 14.89 -1.92
N ASP A 187 5.18 14.05 -1.21
CA ASP A 187 5.58 12.69 -0.86
C ASP A 187 5.28 11.72 -2.02
N VAL A 188 6.32 11.13 -2.60
CA VAL A 188 6.20 10.19 -3.73
C VAL A 188 5.39 8.96 -3.35
N ALA A 189 5.51 8.47 -2.13
CA ALA A 189 4.80 7.27 -1.68
C ALA A 189 3.29 7.53 -1.61
N GLU A 190 2.86 8.72 -1.19
CA GLU A 190 1.43 9.07 -1.14
C GLU A 190 0.83 9.31 -2.53
N ALA A 191 1.58 9.88 -3.46
CA ALA A 191 1.15 9.96 -4.86
C ALA A 191 1.07 8.57 -5.49
N SER A 192 2.07 7.71 -5.24
CA SER A 192 2.06 6.31 -5.68
C SER A 192 0.86 5.54 -5.12
N TYR A 193 0.53 5.77 -3.83
CA TYR A 193 -0.67 5.22 -3.20
C TYR A 193 -1.95 5.67 -3.91
N LEU A 194 -2.12 6.97 -4.19
CA LEU A 194 -3.27 7.49 -4.95
C LEU A 194 -3.42 6.77 -6.30
N ASN A 195 -2.35 6.69 -7.09
CA ASN A 195 -2.39 6.06 -8.41
C ASN A 195 -2.76 4.58 -8.32
N ALA A 196 -2.17 3.84 -7.37
CA ALA A 196 -2.48 2.42 -7.15
C ALA A 196 -3.96 2.21 -6.80
N ARG A 197 -4.54 3.10 -5.98
CA ARG A 197 -5.95 3.07 -5.61
C ARG A 197 -6.88 3.38 -6.78
N ILE A 198 -6.54 4.36 -7.61
CA ILE A 198 -7.29 4.66 -8.84
C ILE A 198 -7.27 3.45 -9.79
N ILE A 199 -6.11 2.81 -9.98
CA ILE A 199 -5.98 1.60 -10.81
C ILE A 199 -6.89 0.50 -10.27
N GLU A 200 -6.88 0.24 -8.97
CA GLU A 200 -7.72 -0.79 -8.35
C GLU A 200 -9.23 -0.54 -8.62
N ARG A 201 -9.68 0.71 -8.52
CA ARG A 201 -11.06 1.09 -8.85
C ARG A 201 -11.38 0.94 -10.33
N LEU A 202 -10.42 1.21 -11.20
CA LEU A 202 -10.58 1.27 -12.65
C LEU A 202 -9.91 0.09 -13.37
N SER A 203 -9.76 -1.07 -12.73
CA SER A 203 -9.26 -2.29 -13.38
C SER A 203 -9.88 -3.54 -12.77
N VAL A 204 -9.91 -4.62 -13.54
CA VAL A 204 -10.36 -5.94 -13.07
C VAL A 204 -9.13 -6.74 -12.66
N THR A 205 -8.87 -6.81 -11.36
CA THR A 205 -7.66 -7.44 -10.79
C THR A 205 -7.97 -8.60 -9.86
N ARG A 206 -9.24 -8.73 -9.43
CA ARG A 206 -9.72 -9.78 -8.52
C ARG A 206 -10.79 -10.64 -9.19
N VAL A 207 -10.98 -11.86 -8.69
CA VAL A 207 -11.98 -12.81 -9.20
C VAL A 207 -13.41 -12.28 -8.97
N ASP A 208 -13.61 -11.50 -7.92
CA ASP A 208 -14.88 -10.91 -7.51
C ASP A 208 -15.09 -9.47 -8.04
N ASP A 209 -14.18 -8.95 -8.86
CA ASP A 209 -14.37 -7.67 -9.54
C ASP A 209 -15.46 -7.79 -10.61
N GLU A 210 -16.55 -7.04 -10.44
CA GLU A 210 -17.62 -6.97 -11.44
C GLU A 210 -17.26 -5.93 -12.50
N ALA A 211 -16.79 -6.37 -13.67
CA ALA A 211 -16.34 -5.48 -14.76
C ALA A 211 -17.41 -4.46 -15.18
N GLN A 212 -18.69 -4.83 -15.12
CA GLN A 212 -19.83 -3.97 -15.47
C GLN A 212 -20.05 -2.80 -14.49
N SER A 213 -19.52 -2.90 -13.27
CA SER A 213 -19.60 -1.83 -12.27
C SER A 213 -18.55 -0.73 -12.45
N LYS A 214 -17.51 -0.99 -13.25
CA LYS A 214 -16.39 -0.07 -13.45
C LYS A 214 -16.72 0.88 -14.61
N PRO A 215 -16.74 2.21 -14.39
CA PRO A 215 -17.14 3.16 -15.43
C PRO A 215 -16.05 3.33 -16.51
N LEU A 216 -14.82 2.92 -16.21
CA LEU A 216 -13.68 2.93 -17.11
C LEU A 216 -12.71 1.80 -16.69
N ILE A 217 -11.99 1.24 -17.67
CA ILE A 217 -10.88 0.32 -17.41
C ILE A 217 -9.57 0.95 -17.89
N LEU A 218 -8.60 1.05 -17.00
CA LEU A 218 -7.24 1.55 -17.23
C LEU A 218 -6.20 0.50 -16.81
N MET A 219 -5.01 0.62 -17.38
CA MET A 219 -3.88 -0.20 -16.96
C MET A 219 -3.00 0.55 -15.98
N GLY A 220 -2.49 -0.16 -14.97
CA GLY A 220 -1.47 0.34 -14.05
C GLY A 220 -0.06 -0.01 -14.51
N THR A 221 0.90 0.84 -14.15
CA THR A 221 2.34 0.58 -14.28
C THR A 221 3.07 1.14 -13.07
N GLU A 222 4.33 0.74 -12.89
CA GLU A 222 5.24 1.28 -11.88
C GLU A 222 6.51 1.78 -12.57
N LEU A 223 6.93 3.00 -12.25
CA LEU A 223 8.15 3.60 -12.72
C LEU A 223 9.16 3.61 -11.57
N ASP A 224 10.24 2.84 -11.70
CA ASP A 224 11.34 2.80 -10.73
C ASP A 224 12.60 3.47 -11.27
N SER A 225 13.45 3.90 -10.34
CA SER A 225 14.67 4.65 -10.63
C SER A 225 15.72 3.81 -11.40
N GLU A 226 15.71 2.49 -11.26
CA GLU A 226 16.64 1.59 -11.97
C GLU A 226 16.34 1.55 -13.47
N ARG A 227 15.05 1.48 -13.84
CA ARG A 227 14.62 1.42 -15.24
C ARG A 227 14.47 2.79 -15.91
N TYR A 228 14.00 3.80 -15.18
CA TYR A 228 13.63 5.09 -15.76
C TYR A 228 14.63 6.22 -15.48
N GLY A 229 15.47 6.11 -14.44
CA GLY A 229 16.51 7.10 -14.12
C GLY A 229 16.05 8.57 -14.21
N GLU A 230 16.71 9.36 -15.04
CA GLU A 230 16.43 10.79 -15.22
C GLU A 230 15.00 11.08 -15.74
N CYS A 231 14.41 10.15 -16.51
CA CYS A 231 13.03 10.28 -16.99
C CYS A 231 12.05 10.36 -15.80
N LEU A 232 12.19 9.44 -14.84
CA LEU A 232 11.35 9.44 -13.64
C LEU A 232 11.60 10.68 -12.77
N ARG A 233 12.87 11.08 -12.58
CA ARG A 233 13.23 12.29 -11.83
C ARG A 233 12.50 13.52 -12.37
N LYS A 234 12.61 13.78 -13.69
CA LYS A 234 11.92 14.90 -14.35
C LYS A 234 10.40 14.77 -14.26
N PHE A 235 9.88 13.55 -14.37
CA PHE A 235 8.45 13.33 -14.29
C PHE A 235 7.88 13.62 -12.89
N LYS A 236 8.59 13.22 -11.81
CA LYS A 236 8.26 13.57 -10.43
C LYS A 236 8.25 15.08 -10.21
N GLY A 237 9.27 15.78 -10.71
CA GLY A 237 9.31 17.25 -10.64
C GLY A 237 8.09 17.91 -11.31
N ARG A 238 7.69 17.45 -12.51
CA ARG A 238 6.49 17.92 -13.22
C ARG A 238 5.16 17.60 -12.50
N LEU A 239 5.15 16.58 -11.64
CA LEU A 239 4.00 16.24 -10.78
C LEU A 239 3.96 17.06 -9.48
N GLY A 240 4.98 17.87 -9.19
CA GLY A 240 5.12 18.59 -7.93
C GLY A 240 5.62 17.73 -6.76
N LEU A 241 6.20 16.56 -7.07
CA LEU A 241 6.80 15.64 -6.09
C LEU A 241 8.26 15.99 -5.83
N ASP A 242 8.83 15.40 -4.78
CA ASP A 242 10.29 15.41 -4.61
C ASP A 242 10.95 14.62 -5.75
N GLU A 243 11.76 15.30 -6.57
CA GLU A 243 12.44 14.68 -7.69
C GLU A 243 13.63 13.82 -7.26
N ASP A 244 14.24 14.12 -6.11
CA ASP A 244 15.41 13.41 -5.59
C ASP A 244 15.05 12.16 -4.77
N ASP A 245 13.77 11.98 -4.46
CA ASP A 245 13.26 10.76 -3.82
C ASP A 245 13.37 9.59 -4.82
N ASP A 246 14.03 8.50 -4.43
CA ASP A 246 14.28 7.34 -5.28
C ASP A 246 13.13 6.31 -5.29
N ALA A 247 12.08 6.54 -4.51
CA ALA A 247 10.92 5.64 -4.41
C ALA A 247 10.20 5.45 -5.75
N PRO A 248 9.68 4.23 -6.04
CA PRO A 248 8.93 3.98 -7.26
C PRO A 248 7.60 4.75 -7.27
N LEU A 249 7.19 5.21 -8.46
CA LEU A 249 5.93 5.90 -8.69
C LEU A 249 4.98 5.01 -9.48
N ALA A 250 3.83 4.67 -8.89
CA ALA A 250 2.73 4.08 -9.65
C ALA A 250 2.15 5.11 -10.62
N GLY A 251 1.78 4.65 -11.81
CA GLY A 251 1.19 5.47 -12.87
C GLY A 251 0.16 4.69 -13.67
N LEU A 252 -0.56 5.40 -14.53
CA LEU A 252 -1.63 4.85 -15.36
C LEU A 252 -1.24 4.92 -16.83
N CYS A 253 -1.72 3.93 -17.59
CA CYS A 253 -1.60 3.86 -19.04
C CYS A 253 -2.99 3.79 -19.67
N ASN A 254 -3.26 4.72 -20.58
CA ASN A 254 -4.40 4.71 -21.48
C ASN A 254 -3.93 4.32 -22.89
N VAL A 255 -4.19 3.07 -23.28
CA VAL A 255 -3.94 2.57 -24.64
C VAL A 255 -5.19 2.80 -25.48
N SER A 256 -5.06 3.60 -26.53
CA SER A 256 -6.17 3.93 -27.42
C SER A 256 -6.06 3.13 -28.72
N MET A 257 -6.91 2.10 -28.82
CA MET A 257 -7.12 1.32 -30.05
C MET A 257 -8.54 1.47 -30.61
N SER A 258 -9.45 2.11 -29.85
CA SER A 258 -10.82 2.31 -30.31
C SER A 258 -10.92 3.56 -31.19
N VAL A 259 -11.61 3.42 -32.32
CA VAL A 259 -11.86 4.53 -33.27
C VAL A 259 -13.18 5.26 -33.00
N PHE A 260 -13.97 4.79 -32.04
CA PHE A 260 -15.31 5.26 -31.76
C PHE A 260 -15.45 6.36 -30.68
N PRO A 261 -14.62 6.44 -29.62
CA PRO A 261 -14.90 7.28 -28.45
C PRO A 261 -15.00 8.78 -28.72
N THR A 262 -14.47 9.27 -29.84
CA THR A 262 -14.57 10.70 -30.17
C THR A 262 -15.93 11.08 -30.76
N THR A 263 -16.72 10.10 -31.22
CA THR A 263 -18.10 10.35 -31.68
C THR A 263 -18.97 10.79 -30.51
N GLY A 264 -19.74 11.87 -30.70
CA GLY A 264 -20.55 12.45 -29.64
C GLY A 264 -19.75 12.99 -28.45
N ASN A 265 -18.42 13.09 -28.57
CA ASN A 265 -17.51 13.46 -27.50
C ASN A 265 -17.55 12.52 -26.28
N PHE A 266 -17.79 11.22 -26.48
CA PHE A 266 -17.81 10.21 -25.41
C PHE A 266 -16.49 10.14 -24.60
N VAL A 267 -15.36 10.54 -25.19
CA VAL A 267 -14.08 10.76 -24.48
C VAL A 267 -14.21 11.69 -23.25
N ALA A 268 -15.12 12.67 -23.30
CA ALA A 268 -15.36 13.56 -22.16
C ALA A 268 -16.10 12.85 -21.02
N GLU A 269 -17.05 11.96 -21.34
CA GLU A 269 -17.72 11.13 -20.32
C GLU A 269 -16.72 10.17 -19.65
N MET A 270 -15.82 9.58 -20.44
CA MET A 270 -14.73 8.73 -19.90
C MET A 270 -13.79 9.52 -18.99
N ALA A 271 -13.41 10.74 -19.38
CA ALA A 271 -12.55 11.61 -18.58
C ALA A 271 -13.24 12.07 -17.28
N GLU A 272 -14.55 12.35 -17.34
CA GLU A 272 -15.35 12.73 -16.17
C GLU A 272 -15.48 11.57 -15.18
N ALA A 273 -15.77 10.37 -15.68
CA ALA A 273 -15.81 9.15 -14.89
C ALA A 273 -14.48 8.90 -14.17
N PHE A 274 -13.35 9.09 -14.87
CA PHE A 274 -12.03 9.04 -14.27
C PHE A 274 -11.86 10.09 -13.17
N ARG A 275 -12.17 11.36 -13.47
CA ARG A 275 -11.99 12.49 -12.53
C ARG A 275 -12.74 12.22 -11.23
N LYS A 276 -14.00 11.80 -11.30
CA LYS A 276 -14.82 11.49 -10.13
C LYS A 276 -14.16 10.44 -9.23
N VAL A 277 -13.72 9.33 -9.81
CA VAL A 277 -13.03 8.26 -9.06
C VAL A 277 -11.71 8.76 -8.47
N ALA A 278 -10.94 9.53 -9.24
CA ALA A 278 -9.67 10.07 -8.76
C ALA A 278 -9.86 11.06 -7.60
N GLU A 279 -10.85 11.95 -7.66
CA GLU A 279 -11.16 12.89 -6.58
C GLU A 279 -11.68 12.19 -5.32
N GLU A 280 -12.52 11.16 -5.45
CA GLU A 280 -12.91 10.29 -4.32
C GLU A 280 -11.68 9.65 -3.64
N GLU A 281 -10.72 9.13 -4.41
CA GLU A 281 -9.49 8.56 -3.83
C GLU A 281 -8.55 9.63 -3.25
N VAL A 282 -8.62 10.90 -3.68
CA VAL A 282 -7.93 12.00 -2.99
C VAL A 282 -8.48 12.22 -1.59
N GLU A 283 -9.79 12.13 -1.38
CA GLU A 283 -10.39 12.23 -0.04
C GLU A 283 -9.90 11.10 0.86
N ASN A 284 -9.77 9.89 0.34
CA ASN A 284 -9.16 8.76 1.06
C ASN A 284 -7.68 9.02 1.39
N CYS A 285 -6.92 9.65 0.48
CA CYS A 285 -5.56 10.08 0.77
C CYS A 285 -5.52 11.12 1.89
N TRP A 286 -6.46 12.07 1.95
CA TRP A 286 -6.57 13.01 3.06
C TRP A 286 -6.84 12.33 4.39
N LYS A 287 -7.83 11.42 4.46
CA LYS A 287 -8.11 10.62 5.65
C LYS A 287 -6.85 9.85 6.13
N ARG A 288 -6.03 9.40 5.19
CA ARG A 288 -4.78 8.69 5.44
C ARG A 288 -3.65 9.58 5.97
N ILE A 289 -3.42 10.76 5.38
CA ILE A 289 -2.24 11.58 5.70
C ILE A 289 -2.48 12.64 6.76
N GLN A 290 -3.73 13.09 6.94
CA GLN A 290 -4.02 14.18 7.86
C GLN A 290 -3.81 13.72 9.31
N VAL A 291 -3.18 14.60 10.08
CA VAL A 291 -3.00 14.40 11.52
C VAL A 291 -4.22 14.99 12.22
N VAL A 292 -5.09 14.09 12.71
CA VAL A 292 -6.32 14.43 13.44
C VAL A 292 -6.28 13.81 14.84
N PRO A 293 -7.08 14.32 15.81
CA PRO A 293 -7.24 13.69 17.10
C PRO A 293 -7.62 12.21 16.99
N ALA A 294 -7.04 11.37 17.83
CA ALA A 294 -7.27 9.93 17.85
C ALA A 294 -6.99 9.33 19.24
N ILE A 295 -7.43 8.09 19.45
CA ILE A 295 -7.02 7.28 20.61
C ILE A 295 -5.58 6.78 20.42
N HIS A 296 -4.66 7.27 21.25
CA HIS A 296 -3.25 6.88 21.22
C HIS A 296 -3.00 5.73 22.18
N SER A 297 -2.37 4.65 21.68
CA SER A 297 -2.19 3.40 22.42
C SER A 297 -0.72 3.06 22.63
N PHE A 298 -0.38 2.51 23.79
CA PHE A 298 0.99 2.21 24.20
C PHE A 298 1.08 0.87 24.92
N VAL A 299 2.18 0.14 24.78
CA VAL A 299 2.51 -1.02 25.63
C VAL A 299 3.24 -0.53 26.88
N MET A 300 2.91 -1.11 28.03
CA MET A 300 3.50 -0.78 29.34
C MET A 300 4.68 -1.66 29.66
N HIS A 301 5.81 -1.04 29.97
CA HIS A 301 7.04 -1.69 30.41
C HIS A 301 7.49 -1.14 31.77
N GLY A 302 8.12 -2.02 32.57
CA GLY A 302 8.67 -1.68 33.89
C GLY A 302 7.63 -1.60 35.00
N THR A 303 8.04 -1.92 36.23
CA THR A 303 7.18 -1.86 37.43
C THR A 303 7.70 -0.92 38.51
N SER A 304 8.98 -0.56 38.47
CA SER A 304 9.56 0.49 39.31
C SER A 304 9.38 1.87 38.67
N THR A 305 9.73 1.97 37.39
CA THR A 305 9.51 3.12 36.52
C THR A 305 8.65 2.66 35.35
N LEU A 306 7.60 3.42 35.04
CA LEU A 306 6.74 3.12 33.90
C LEU A 306 7.35 3.71 32.63
N TYR A 307 7.54 2.84 31.64
CA TYR A 307 7.87 3.20 30.27
C TYR A 307 6.71 2.80 29.35
N LEU A 308 6.41 3.65 28.37
CA LEU A 308 5.35 3.43 27.39
C LEU A 308 5.96 3.42 25.98
N THR A 309 5.74 2.33 25.24
CA THR A 309 6.09 2.23 23.82
C THR A 309 4.85 2.39 22.98
N TYR A 310 4.87 3.37 22.07
CA TYR A 310 3.72 3.65 21.22
C TYR A 310 3.44 2.50 20.26
N LEU A 311 2.17 2.27 19.95
CA LEU A 311 1.70 1.32 18.95
C LEU A 311 1.49 2.09 17.63
N PRO A 312 2.45 2.10 16.71
CA PRO A 312 2.40 2.98 15.54
C PRO A 312 1.71 2.34 14.35
N ILE A 313 1.44 3.14 13.32
CA ILE A 313 1.01 2.67 11.99
C ILE A 313 1.78 3.48 10.95
N PHE A 314 2.52 2.82 10.06
CA PHE A 314 3.35 3.50 9.04
C PHE A 314 2.57 4.44 8.13
N ASN A 315 1.31 4.08 7.91
CA ASN A 315 0.52 4.54 6.79
C ASN A 315 -0.56 5.54 7.19
N LEU A 316 -0.72 5.87 8.47
CA LEU A 316 -1.77 6.79 8.93
C LEU A 316 -1.21 7.97 9.72
N GLY A 317 -1.45 9.20 9.24
CA GLY A 317 -0.86 10.45 9.72
C GLY A 317 -0.78 10.58 11.23
N SER A 318 -1.89 10.35 11.94
CA SER A 318 -1.97 10.42 13.41
C SER A 318 -1.11 9.38 14.16
N TYR A 319 -0.60 8.36 13.47
CA TYR A 319 0.15 7.24 14.05
C TYR A 319 1.55 7.03 13.44
N ARG A 320 1.98 7.83 12.44
CA ARG A 320 3.28 7.65 11.71
C ARG A 320 4.51 8.13 12.49
N GLN A 321 4.66 7.65 13.71
CA GLN A 321 5.79 7.97 14.57
C GLN A 321 6.03 6.81 15.53
N GLN A 322 7.29 6.48 15.82
CA GLN A 322 7.62 5.55 16.89
C GLN A 322 8.08 6.37 18.10
N LEU A 323 7.57 6.04 19.28
CA LEU A 323 7.73 6.86 20.47
C LEU A 323 7.89 5.97 21.70
N ILE A 324 8.89 6.31 22.51
CA ILE A 324 9.18 5.69 23.81
C ILE A 324 9.34 6.82 24.81
N PHE A 325 8.60 6.77 25.91
CA PHE A 325 8.72 7.75 26.99
C PHE A 325 8.51 7.10 28.36
N SER A 326 9.04 7.74 29.41
CA SER A 326 8.69 7.41 30.80
C SER A 326 7.60 8.33 31.32
N ALA A 327 6.76 7.83 32.24
CA ALA A 327 5.68 8.61 32.85
C ALA A 327 5.35 8.10 34.26
N LYS A 328 4.41 8.78 34.93
CA LYS A 328 3.91 8.40 36.25
C LYS A 328 2.41 8.15 36.23
N LEU A 329 2.01 7.15 37.00
CA LEU A 329 0.63 6.86 37.36
C LEU A 329 0.44 7.12 38.87
N PRO A 330 -0.80 7.32 39.34
CA PRO A 330 -1.09 7.31 40.77
C PRO A 330 -0.55 6.05 41.42
N LYS A 331 0.02 6.18 42.61
CA LYS A 331 0.73 5.09 43.30
C LYS A 331 -0.13 3.81 43.41
N GLU A 332 -1.39 3.95 43.79
CA GLU A 332 -2.34 2.82 43.91
C GLU A 332 -2.55 2.09 42.58
N VAL A 333 -2.55 2.82 41.46
CA VAL A 333 -2.69 2.21 40.12
C VAL A 333 -1.40 1.52 39.72
N MET A 334 -0.24 2.14 39.98
CA MET A 334 1.06 1.55 39.69
C MET A 334 1.30 0.27 40.50
N ASP A 335 0.95 0.28 41.79
CA ASP A 335 1.05 -0.88 42.69
C ASP A 335 0.13 -2.02 42.21
N ALA A 336 -1.09 -1.70 41.80
CA ALA A 336 -2.04 -2.68 41.28
C ALA A 336 -1.59 -3.26 39.92
N TYR A 337 -1.02 -2.44 39.04
CA TYR A 337 -0.41 -2.89 37.78
C TYR A 337 0.80 -3.80 38.06
N ALA A 338 1.69 -3.43 38.97
CA ALA A 338 2.84 -4.25 39.35
C ALA A 338 2.43 -5.58 40.01
N GLN A 339 1.29 -5.62 40.71
CA GLN A 339 0.72 -6.86 41.23
C GLN A 339 0.14 -7.73 40.10
N ALA A 340 -0.59 -7.13 39.16
CA ALA A 340 -1.15 -7.84 38.01
C ALA A 340 -0.05 -8.42 37.11
N GLN A 341 1.01 -7.66 36.85
CA GLN A 341 2.15 -8.10 36.05
C GLN A 341 2.92 -9.24 36.74
N ARG A 342 3.06 -9.22 38.08
CA ARG A 342 3.61 -10.34 38.84
C ARG A 342 2.72 -11.59 38.81
N ALA A 343 1.40 -11.41 38.83
CA ALA A 343 0.44 -12.51 38.73
C ALA A 343 0.37 -13.11 37.32
N SER A 344 0.78 -12.36 36.29
CA SER A 344 0.80 -12.81 34.89
C SER A 344 2.01 -12.25 34.15
N PRO A 345 3.22 -12.82 34.37
CA PRO A 345 4.48 -12.28 33.83
C PRO A 345 4.51 -12.16 32.30
N GLY A 346 3.84 -13.08 31.60
CA GLY A 346 3.73 -13.07 30.14
C GLY A 346 2.62 -12.18 29.57
N ALA A 347 1.82 -11.54 30.42
CA ALA A 347 0.76 -10.65 29.93
C ALA A 347 1.35 -9.35 29.36
N VAL A 348 0.74 -8.88 28.27
CA VAL A 348 0.98 -7.54 27.73
C VAL A 348 -0.05 -6.61 28.35
N PHE A 349 0.39 -5.47 28.86
CA PHE A 349 -0.50 -4.42 29.36
C PHE A 349 -0.40 -3.20 28.46
N THR A 350 -1.51 -2.52 28.22
CA THR A 350 -1.57 -1.34 27.35
C THR A 350 -2.30 -0.18 27.99
N VAL A 351 -1.91 1.02 27.55
CA VAL A 351 -2.49 2.31 27.94
C VAL A 351 -3.06 2.96 26.70
N HIS A 352 -4.24 3.55 26.81
CA HIS A 352 -4.95 4.23 25.73
C HIS A 352 -5.38 5.61 26.22
N THR A 353 -5.27 6.67 25.43
CA THR A 353 -5.92 7.94 25.81
C THR A 353 -7.43 7.71 25.96
N SER A 354 -8.05 8.24 27.02
CA SER A 354 -9.48 8.02 27.28
C SER A 354 -10.39 8.74 26.27
N THR A 355 -9.84 9.71 25.53
CA THR A 355 -10.53 10.48 24.48
C THR A 355 -9.61 10.70 23.29
N ASP A 356 -10.20 11.09 22.15
CA ASP A 356 -9.43 11.49 20.97
C ASP A 356 -8.61 12.75 21.27
N GLU A 357 -7.29 12.65 21.12
CA GLU A 357 -6.35 13.76 21.33
C GLU A 357 -5.34 13.84 20.19
N LEU A 358 -4.71 15.00 20.00
CA LEU A 358 -3.50 15.07 19.18
C LEU A 358 -2.31 14.62 20.03
N LEU A 359 -1.53 13.63 19.56
CA LEU A 359 -0.35 13.17 20.31
C LEU A 359 0.63 14.30 20.63
N SER A 360 0.81 15.25 19.70
CA SER A 360 1.64 16.42 19.92
C SER A 360 1.15 17.28 21.09
N SER A 361 -0.17 17.42 21.26
CA SER A 361 -0.78 18.11 22.40
C SER A 361 -0.57 17.33 23.71
N VAL A 362 -0.67 16.00 23.69
CA VAL A 362 -0.36 15.15 24.86
C VAL A 362 1.07 15.35 25.32
N LEU A 363 2.03 15.22 24.40
CA LEU A 363 3.45 15.40 24.68
C LEU A 363 3.74 16.82 25.16
N GLN A 364 3.11 17.83 24.56
CA GLN A 364 3.32 19.23 24.95
C GLN A 364 2.83 19.50 26.37
N ARG A 365 1.62 19.03 26.72
CA ARG A 365 1.05 19.15 28.07
C ARG A 365 1.82 18.32 29.11
N GLY A 366 2.45 17.23 28.68
CA GLY A 366 3.16 16.31 29.57
C GLY A 366 2.25 15.44 30.43
N LYS A 367 0.95 15.43 30.13
CA LYS A 367 -0.08 14.66 30.83
C LYS A 367 -1.35 14.45 29.99
N CYS A 368 -2.10 13.40 30.29
CA CYS A 368 -3.42 13.11 29.73
C CYS A 368 -4.21 12.12 30.61
N MET A 369 -5.50 11.97 30.33
CA MET A 369 -6.33 10.91 30.91
C MET A 369 -6.21 9.63 30.07
N VAL A 370 -6.02 8.50 30.74
CA VAL A 370 -5.81 7.21 30.08
C VAL A 370 -6.61 6.07 30.69
N ASP A 371 -6.87 5.08 29.84
CA ASP A 371 -7.44 3.79 30.19
C ASP A 371 -6.35 2.71 30.10
N ILE A 372 -6.25 1.88 31.12
CA ILE A 372 -5.24 0.83 31.24
C ILE A 372 -5.89 -0.54 31.15
N ARG A 373 -5.29 -1.45 30.39
CA ARG A 373 -5.79 -2.80 30.13
C ARG A 373 -4.70 -3.86 30.12
N GLN A 374 -5.11 -5.08 30.44
CA GLN A 374 -4.39 -6.29 30.07
C GLN A 374 -4.82 -6.70 28.65
N GLY A 375 -3.88 -6.75 27.72
CA GLY A 375 -4.11 -7.01 26.30
C GLY A 375 -4.63 -5.79 25.52
N LEU A 376 -4.83 -5.98 24.21
CA LEU A 376 -5.36 -4.94 23.33
C LEU A 376 -6.90 -4.90 23.41
N PRO A 377 -7.51 -3.75 23.73
CA PRO A 377 -8.97 -3.65 23.80
C PRO A 377 -9.55 -3.58 22.38
N PRO A 378 -10.59 -4.35 22.07
CA PRO A 378 -11.36 -4.21 20.82
C PRO A 378 -12.43 -3.10 20.91
N LEU A 379 -12.73 -2.60 22.11
CA LEU A 379 -13.66 -1.49 22.38
C LEU A 379 -13.00 -0.49 23.35
N HIS A 380 -13.06 0.81 23.05
CA HIS A 380 -12.54 1.86 23.93
C HIS A 380 -13.54 2.18 25.06
N GLY A 381 -13.07 2.71 26.21
CA GLY A 381 -13.94 3.05 27.36
C GLY A 381 -14.57 1.86 28.11
N TYR A 382 -14.23 0.62 27.73
CA TYR A 382 -14.79 -0.61 28.29
C TYR A 382 -14.34 -0.88 29.74
N VAL A 383 -15.21 -1.45 30.59
CA VAL A 383 -14.81 -2.03 31.88
C VAL A 383 -15.50 -3.37 32.00
N PHE A 384 -14.73 -4.34 32.51
CA PHE A 384 -15.23 -5.61 33.02
C PHE A 384 -15.49 -6.69 31.96
N ASN A 385 -14.71 -7.77 32.09
CA ASN A 385 -15.02 -9.11 31.58
C ASN A 385 -15.78 -9.85 32.70
N ALA A 386 -16.78 -10.66 32.37
CA ALA A 386 -17.49 -11.48 33.35
C ALA A 386 -16.55 -12.48 34.06
N ASP A 387 -15.38 -12.75 33.45
CA ASP A 387 -14.24 -13.39 34.10
C ASP A 387 -13.40 -12.34 34.84
N ALA A 388 -13.55 -12.28 36.16
CA ALA A 388 -12.92 -11.34 37.10
C ALA A 388 -11.37 -11.39 37.20
N ARG A 389 -10.64 -11.71 36.13
CA ARG A 389 -9.19 -12.01 36.13
C ARG A 389 -8.32 -11.01 35.38
N GLU A 390 -8.87 -10.16 34.50
CA GLU A 390 -8.07 -9.24 33.68
C GLU A 390 -8.00 -7.84 34.29
N PHE A 391 -6.78 -7.29 34.40
CA PHE A 391 -6.57 -5.96 34.98
C PHE A 391 -7.12 -4.85 34.08
N SER A 392 -7.92 -3.95 34.65
CA SER A 392 -8.33 -2.71 33.98
C SER A 392 -8.51 -1.53 34.93
N ARG A 393 -8.18 -0.31 34.46
CA ARG A 393 -8.47 0.96 35.12
C ARG A 393 -8.87 1.99 34.07
N LEU A 394 -9.91 2.77 34.30
CA LEU A 394 -10.30 3.85 33.39
C LEU A 394 -10.00 5.20 34.00
N TYR A 395 -9.89 6.21 33.13
CA TYR A 395 -9.76 7.61 33.51
C TYR A 395 -8.69 7.82 34.59
N VAL A 396 -7.51 7.28 34.35
CA VAL A 396 -6.32 7.47 35.19
C VAL A 396 -5.53 8.66 34.66
N GLU A 397 -5.08 9.56 35.54
CA GLU A 397 -4.19 10.65 35.13
C GLU A 397 -2.77 10.12 34.91
N LEU A 398 -2.27 10.21 33.68
CA LEU A 398 -0.87 9.96 33.33
C LEU A 398 -0.11 11.29 33.37
N THR A 399 0.96 11.38 34.16
CA THR A 399 1.73 12.63 34.35
C THR A 399 3.23 12.43 34.13
N ASP A 400 4.00 13.52 34.16
CA ASP A 400 5.47 13.53 34.04
C ASP A 400 5.99 12.79 32.80
N ILE A 401 5.36 13.01 31.65
CA ILE A 401 5.80 12.42 30.38
C ILE A 401 7.19 12.99 29.98
N VAL A 402 8.18 12.10 29.92
CA VAL A 402 9.56 12.39 29.50
C VAL A 402 9.92 11.51 28.30
N VAL A 403 10.08 12.15 27.14
CA VAL A 403 10.42 11.47 25.88
C VAL A 403 11.84 10.92 25.92
N ILE A 404 11.99 9.65 25.55
CA ILE A 404 13.28 8.96 25.43
C ILE A 404 13.65 8.81 23.95
N LYS A 405 12.76 8.22 23.16
CA LYS A 405 12.91 8.07 21.69
C LYS A 405 11.67 8.61 21.01
N HIS A 406 11.84 9.35 19.92
CA HIS A 406 10.72 9.83 19.11
C HIS A 406 11.17 9.98 17.66
N THR A 407 10.75 9.06 16.81
CA THR A 407 11.18 8.97 15.41
C THR A 407 9.98 9.12 14.48
N SER A 408 10.22 9.70 13.30
CA SER A 408 9.20 9.80 12.27
C SER A 408 9.18 8.53 11.44
N LEU A 409 7.98 8.00 11.19
CA LEU A 409 7.76 6.87 10.29
C LEU A 409 7.18 7.31 8.94
N ALA A 410 7.24 8.61 8.62
CA ALA A 410 6.85 9.12 7.32
C ALA A 410 7.70 8.46 6.20
N PRO A 411 7.14 8.15 5.02
CA PRO A 411 7.86 7.46 3.94
C PRO A 411 9.22 8.08 3.60
N ARG A 412 9.29 9.41 3.48
CA ARG A 412 10.53 10.17 3.25
C ARG A 412 11.65 9.96 4.29
N ASN A 413 11.29 9.47 5.48
CA ASN A 413 12.22 9.20 6.58
C ASN A 413 12.56 7.71 6.71
N HIS A 414 12.09 6.86 5.79
CA HIS A 414 12.48 5.45 5.76
C HIS A 414 13.91 5.30 5.24
N SER A 415 14.59 4.27 5.72
CA SER A 415 15.86 3.83 5.14
C SER A 415 15.64 3.28 3.73
N LYS A 416 16.64 3.49 2.87
CA LYS A 416 16.66 2.96 1.50
C LYS A 416 16.58 1.45 1.47
N GLN A 417 17.23 0.78 2.41
CA GLN A 417 17.23 -0.67 2.56
C GLN A 417 16.91 -1.05 4.01
N TYR A 418 16.47 -2.30 4.22
CA TYR A 418 16.39 -2.85 5.58
C TYR A 418 17.80 -3.08 6.14
N PRO A 419 17.97 -2.96 7.47
CA PRO A 419 19.20 -3.36 8.15
C PRO A 419 19.65 -4.79 7.81
N LYS A 420 20.98 -5.01 7.75
CA LYS A 420 21.52 -6.36 7.64
C LYS A 420 21.15 -7.19 8.86
N PHE A 421 21.29 -6.60 10.05
CA PHE A 421 20.98 -7.17 11.35
C PHE A 421 19.99 -6.29 12.10
N MET A 422 19.10 -6.89 12.88
CA MET A 422 17.93 -6.22 13.46
C MET A 422 18.30 -5.33 14.67
N PRO A 423 18.08 -4.00 14.60
CA PRO A 423 18.39 -3.06 15.68
C PRO A 423 17.19 -2.83 16.62
N PHE A 424 17.47 -2.63 17.91
CA PHE A 424 16.50 -2.36 18.97
C PHE A 424 16.93 -1.15 19.79
N PHE A 425 15.99 -0.29 20.18
CA PHE A 425 16.21 0.64 21.28
C PHE A 425 16.25 -0.15 22.59
N LEU A 426 17.31 0.00 23.38
CA LEU A 426 17.43 -0.52 24.74
C LEU A 426 17.33 0.63 25.74
N TYR A 427 16.38 0.54 26.67
CA TYR A 427 16.07 1.57 27.65
C TYR A 427 15.57 0.93 28.96
N GLY A 428 15.51 1.70 30.03
CA GLY A 428 15.03 1.23 31.32
C GLY A 428 15.87 1.74 32.49
N SER A 429 15.88 0.97 33.57
CA SER A 429 16.80 1.16 34.70
C SER A 429 17.83 0.02 34.74
N PRO A 430 18.92 0.15 35.52
CA PRO A 430 19.88 -0.95 35.69
C PRO A 430 19.27 -2.25 36.22
N GLU A 431 18.09 -2.18 36.85
CA GLU A 431 17.34 -3.31 37.41
C GLU A 431 16.26 -3.85 36.46
N GLN A 432 15.72 -3.02 35.56
CA GLN A 432 14.66 -3.39 34.61
C GLN A 432 14.97 -2.82 33.22
N LEU A 433 15.42 -3.69 32.32
CA LEU A 433 15.72 -3.35 30.93
C LEU A 433 14.55 -3.74 30.01
N HIS A 434 14.38 -2.97 28.94
CA HIS A 434 13.33 -3.16 27.95
C HIS A 434 13.88 -2.89 26.55
N ILE A 435 13.29 -3.55 25.55
CA ILE A 435 13.63 -3.30 24.14
C ILE A 435 12.41 -3.04 23.28
N ASP A 436 12.60 -2.24 22.24
CA ASP A 436 11.63 -1.99 21.17
C ASP A 436 12.37 -1.92 19.82
N HIS A 437 11.90 -2.68 18.83
CA HIS A 437 12.52 -2.79 17.51
C HIS A 437 12.57 -1.44 16.79
N VAL A 438 13.72 -1.02 16.27
CA VAL A 438 13.84 0.27 15.56
C VAL A 438 13.21 0.15 14.17
N LEU A 439 12.11 0.86 13.95
CA LEU A 439 11.34 0.78 12.70
C LEU A 439 11.91 1.70 11.62
N LEU A 440 12.78 1.16 10.76
CA LEU A 440 13.48 1.94 9.73
C LEU A 440 12.83 1.91 8.34
N LYS A 441 12.02 0.90 8.03
CA LYS A 441 11.41 0.74 6.70
C LYS A 441 10.09 -0.02 6.78
N SER A 442 9.13 0.34 5.91
CA SER A 442 7.82 -0.31 5.79
C SER A 442 7.74 -1.25 4.57
N PRO A 443 7.02 -2.40 4.65
CA PRO A 443 6.34 -2.94 5.84
C PRO A 443 7.32 -3.46 6.89
N ASN A 444 6.88 -3.68 8.13
CA ASN A 444 7.72 -4.23 9.20
C ASN A 444 6.90 -4.97 10.28
N ALA A 445 7.54 -5.45 11.34
CA ALA A 445 6.89 -5.89 12.57
C ALA A 445 7.38 -5.05 13.76
N GLN A 446 6.46 -4.62 14.62
CA GLN A 446 6.82 -4.09 15.93
C GLN A 446 7.12 -5.26 16.85
N LEU A 447 8.30 -5.26 17.46
CA LEU A 447 8.76 -6.27 18.39
C LEU A 447 9.21 -5.55 19.65
N SER A 448 8.47 -5.73 20.74
CA SER A 448 8.73 -5.06 22.02
C SER A 448 8.78 -6.10 23.12
N CYS A 449 9.73 -5.98 24.05
CA CYS A 449 9.84 -6.90 25.16
C CYS A 449 10.21 -6.17 26.45
N SER A 450 9.50 -6.52 27.53
CA SER A 450 9.75 -5.99 28.87
C SER A 450 10.57 -6.97 29.71
N GLY A 451 11.54 -6.47 30.47
CA GLY A 451 12.29 -7.27 31.43
C GLY A 451 13.34 -8.16 30.76
N VAL A 452 14.10 -7.62 29.81
CA VAL A 452 15.16 -8.36 29.14
C VAL A 452 16.37 -8.54 30.06
N GLY A 453 17.02 -9.69 29.98
CA GLY A 453 18.33 -9.93 30.57
C GLY A 453 19.43 -9.51 29.60
N LEU A 454 20.45 -8.80 30.07
CA LEU A 454 21.62 -8.43 29.28
C LEU A 454 22.90 -8.83 30.01
N GLU A 455 23.62 -9.78 29.42
CA GLU A 455 24.93 -10.25 29.89
C GLU A 455 25.99 -9.68 28.95
N LEU A 456 26.88 -8.83 29.47
CA LEU A 456 27.96 -8.21 28.69
C LEU A 456 29.27 -8.95 28.88
N GLU A 457 30.06 -9.03 27.82
CA GLU A 457 31.40 -9.62 27.84
C GLU A 457 32.44 -8.63 28.39
N GLY A 458 33.50 -9.17 29.02
CA GLY A 458 34.62 -8.40 29.52
C GLY A 458 34.30 -7.57 30.77
N GLU A 459 34.85 -6.35 30.84
CA GLU A 459 34.67 -5.43 31.98
C GLU A 459 33.44 -4.52 31.82
N ALA A 460 32.73 -4.60 30.69
CA ALA A 460 31.54 -3.78 30.45
C ALA A 460 30.40 -4.19 31.38
N THR A 461 29.70 -3.22 31.95
CA THR A 461 28.54 -3.47 32.82
C THR A 461 27.33 -2.69 32.36
N VAL A 462 26.13 -3.23 32.62
CA VAL A 462 24.86 -2.57 32.32
C VAL A 462 24.78 -1.17 32.98
N LYS A 463 25.36 -1.01 34.18
CA LYS A 463 25.44 0.28 34.88
C LYS A 463 26.27 1.34 34.16
N GLY A 464 27.18 0.92 33.26
CA GLY A 464 27.97 1.82 32.42
C GLY A 464 27.25 2.32 31.17
N LEU A 465 26.03 1.83 30.89
CA LEU A 465 25.23 2.26 29.75
C LEU A 465 24.33 3.44 30.13
N ASP A 466 24.17 4.41 29.22
CA ASP A 466 23.23 5.53 29.38
C ASP A 466 21.79 5.09 29.06
N LEU A 467 21.18 4.32 29.96
CA LEU A 467 19.83 3.76 29.80
C LEU A 467 18.72 4.80 29.89
N GLN A 468 18.99 5.97 30.50
CA GLN A 468 18.03 7.08 30.57
C GLN A 468 17.80 7.71 29.20
N LYS A 469 18.86 7.84 28.40
CA LYS A 469 18.76 8.29 27.01
C LYS A 469 18.50 7.15 26.03
N GLY A 470 18.84 5.93 26.44
CA GLY A 470 18.67 4.69 25.69
C GLY A 470 19.78 4.48 24.66
N VAL A 471 20.26 3.25 24.58
CA VAL A 471 21.31 2.80 23.63
C VAL A 471 20.68 1.96 22.51
N ILE A 472 21.47 1.60 21.49
CA ILE A 472 21.02 0.67 20.44
C ILE A 472 21.63 -0.70 20.67
N VAL A 473 20.81 -1.75 20.61
CA VAL A 473 21.25 -3.13 20.61
C VAL A 473 20.98 -3.73 19.24
N VAL A 474 21.97 -4.35 18.61
CA VAL A 474 21.81 -5.08 17.36
C VAL A 474 21.85 -6.57 17.66
N LEU A 475 20.84 -7.32 17.20
CA LEU A 475 20.86 -8.79 17.28
C LEU A 475 21.69 -9.35 16.13
N ASP A 476 22.90 -9.83 16.45
CA ASP A 476 23.93 -10.19 15.46
C ASP A 476 23.58 -11.44 14.63
N GLU A 477 22.53 -12.15 15.01
CA GLU A 477 22.07 -13.38 14.37
C GLU A 477 20.79 -13.18 13.53
N ILE A 478 20.06 -12.10 13.76
CA ILE A 478 18.76 -11.86 13.13
C ILE A 478 18.93 -10.94 11.93
N ARG A 479 18.87 -11.53 10.73
CA ARG A 479 19.00 -10.78 9.48
C ARG A 479 17.68 -10.14 9.07
N GLU A 480 17.47 -8.87 9.41
CA GLU A 480 16.19 -8.19 9.14
C GLU A 480 15.86 -8.18 7.64
N HIS A 481 16.77 -7.69 6.78
CA HIS A 481 16.53 -7.66 5.33
C HIS A 481 16.11 -9.00 4.70
N ALA A 482 16.60 -10.13 5.24
CA ALA A 482 16.28 -11.46 4.74
C ALA A 482 14.97 -12.02 5.32
N SER A 483 14.46 -11.42 6.39
CA SER A 483 13.26 -11.87 7.11
C SER A 483 12.00 -11.09 6.73
N GLN A 484 12.13 -10.02 5.94
CA GLN A 484 11.01 -9.20 5.49
C GLN A 484 10.41 -9.71 4.17
N PRO A 485 9.13 -9.43 3.89
CA PRO A 485 8.16 -8.77 4.77
C PRO A 485 7.48 -9.76 5.73
N TYR A 486 7.30 -9.36 6.99
CA TYR A 486 6.41 -10.10 7.91
C TYR A 486 4.92 -9.93 7.54
N GLY A 487 4.11 -10.92 7.88
CA GLY A 487 2.67 -10.92 7.64
C GLY A 487 1.99 -12.20 8.11
N ARG A 488 0.71 -12.39 7.76
CA ARG A 488 -0.12 -13.50 8.28
C ARG A 488 0.51 -14.89 8.12
N SER A 489 1.17 -15.15 6.99
CA SER A 489 1.82 -16.43 6.68
C SER A 489 3.31 -16.50 7.07
N HIS A 490 3.89 -15.40 7.54
CA HIS A 490 5.30 -15.29 7.90
C HIS A 490 5.44 -14.36 9.12
N GLN A 491 5.35 -14.95 10.30
CA GLN A 491 5.42 -14.22 11.57
C GLN A 491 6.85 -14.25 12.14
N PRO A 492 7.26 -13.24 12.92
CA PRO A 492 8.58 -13.19 13.55
C PRO A 492 8.67 -14.13 14.77
N GLU A 493 8.48 -15.43 14.56
CA GLU A 493 8.42 -16.46 15.63
C GLU A 493 9.71 -16.59 16.45
N PHE A 494 10.84 -16.08 15.94
CA PHE A 494 12.09 -16.03 16.68
C PHE A 494 11.97 -15.14 17.93
N PHE A 495 11.11 -14.11 17.91
CA PHE A 495 10.95 -13.15 19.00
C PHE A 495 9.92 -13.67 20.01
N ALA A 496 10.34 -14.58 20.88
CA ALA A 496 9.51 -15.24 21.88
C ALA A 496 10.16 -15.26 23.28
N SER A 497 9.35 -15.39 24.33
CA SER A 497 9.82 -15.40 25.74
C SER A 497 10.96 -16.41 25.97
N GLY A 498 11.97 -15.98 26.74
CA GLY A 498 13.12 -16.80 27.12
C GLY A 498 14.14 -17.06 26.00
N ARG A 499 13.91 -16.59 24.78
CA ARG A 499 14.89 -16.70 23.69
C ARG A 499 16.08 -15.77 23.97
N SER A 500 17.27 -16.23 23.65
CA SER A 500 18.48 -15.40 23.74
C SER A 500 19.18 -15.28 22.39
N PHE A 501 19.88 -14.16 22.23
CA PHE A 501 20.61 -13.82 21.01
C PHE A 501 21.96 -13.21 21.37
N ASN A 502 22.96 -13.47 20.52
CA ASN A 502 24.19 -12.69 20.54
C ASN A 502 23.87 -11.26 20.07
N ALA A 503 24.43 -10.28 20.77
CA ALA A 503 24.09 -8.89 20.59
C ALA A 503 25.28 -7.95 20.76
N SER A 504 25.30 -6.91 19.92
CA SER A 504 26.27 -5.83 19.98
C SER A 504 25.57 -4.53 20.42
N VAL A 505 26.13 -3.85 21.41
CA VAL A 505 25.57 -2.62 22.00
C VAL A 505 26.30 -1.40 21.43
N TYR A 506 25.57 -0.40 20.97
CA TYR A 506 26.08 0.81 20.35
C TYR A 506 25.54 2.06 21.03
N ALA A 507 26.34 3.13 21.04
CA ALA A 507 25.81 4.45 21.33
C ALA A 507 24.78 4.84 20.25
N ASP A 508 23.70 5.51 20.65
CA ASP A 508 22.73 6.02 19.69
C ASP A 508 23.31 7.27 18.99
N PRO A 509 23.54 7.24 17.66
CA PRO A 509 24.11 8.37 16.94
C PRO A 509 23.13 9.54 16.75
N PHE A 510 21.87 9.39 17.18
CA PHE A 510 20.87 10.45 17.25
C PHE A 510 20.58 10.89 18.68
N ASP A 511 21.38 10.46 19.66
CA ASP A 511 21.28 10.98 21.03
C ASP A 511 21.28 12.52 21.06
N GLY A 512 20.49 13.09 21.95
CA GLY A 512 20.28 14.53 22.09
C GLY A 512 19.40 15.19 21.02
N LYS A 513 18.97 14.45 19.98
CA LYS A 513 18.03 14.98 18.96
C LYS A 513 16.56 14.70 19.28
N TYR A 514 16.30 13.67 20.08
CA TYR A 514 14.94 13.28 20.45
C TYR A 514 14.26 14.37 21.28
N SER A 515 13.02 14.67 20.95
CA SER A 515 12.23 15.70 21.61
C SER A 515 10.74 15.37 21.51
N LYS A 516 9.88 16.32 21.89
CA LYS A 516 8.43 16.22 21.66
C LYS A 516 8.05 16.21 20.18
N HIS A 517 9.00 16.44 19.27
CA HIS A 517 8.84 16.31 17.83
C HIS A 517 9.63 15.10 17.29
N PRO A 518 9.05 14.36 16.32
CA PRO A 518 9.69 13.16 15.78
C PRO A 518 10.89 13.50 14.89
N VAL A 519 11.95 12.69 15.00
CA VAL A 519 13.22 12.83 14.26
C VAL A 519 13.30 11.81 13.13
N GLY A 520 13.79 12.21 11.95
CA GLY A 520 14.13 11.28 10.87
C GLY A 520 15.44 10.55 11.16
N ILE A 521 15.42 9.23 11.16
CA ILE A 521 16.58 8.37 11.50
C ILE A 521 16.97 7.41 10.37
N SER A 522 16.65 7.76 9.11
CA SER A 522 16.90 6.91 7.94
C SER A 522 18.36 6.46 7.78
N SER A 523 19.33 7.22 8.30
CA SER A 523 20.77 6.88 8.27
C SER A 523 21.28 6.16 9.53
N LEU A 524 20.40 5.72 10.44
CA LEU A 524 20.81 4.99 11.65
C LEU A 524 21.65 3.78 11.32
N TYR A 525 21.18 2.95 10.39
CA TYR A 525 21.85 1.71 10.05
C TYR A 525 23.28 1.93 9.52
N GLU A 526 23.45 2.87 8.58
CA GLU A 526 24.75 3.25 8.01
C GLU A 526 25.71 3.77 9.10
N LYS A 527 25.19 4.56 10.05
CA LYS A 527 25.98 5.09 11.18
C LYS A 527 26.40 3.98 12.15
N LEU A 528 25.57 2.98 12.38
CA LEU A 528 25.90 1.83 13.22
C LEU A 528 26.95 0.92 12.57
N GLU A 529 26.85 0.68 11.26
CA GLU A 529 27.87 -0.10 10.53
C GLU A 529 29.26 0.56 10.56
N ALA A 530 29.30 1.89 10.55
CA ALA A 530 30.54 2.66 10.63
C ALA A 530 31.08 2.79 12.08
N ALA A 531 30.28 2.49 13.09
CA ALA A 531 30.63 2.64 14.50
C ALA A 531 31.24 1.37 15.10
N GLN A 532 32.04 1.53 16.16
CA GLN A 532 32.47 0.41 17.00
C GLN A 532 31.44 0.17 18.10
N PRO A 533 31.09 -1.11 18.41
CA PRO A 533 30.21 -1.40 19.53
C PRO A 533 30.87 -1.00 20.85
N LEU A 534 30.06 -0.45 21.77
CA LEU A 534 30.45 -0.17 23.15
C LEU A 534 30.77 -1.45 23.92
N ALA A 535 29.99 -2.50 23.65
CA ALA A 535 30.15 -3.82 24.26
C ALA A 535 29.50 -4.88 23.38
N LYS A 536 29.86 -6.14 23.62
CA LYS A 536 29.19 -7.32 23.07
C LYS A 536 28.67 -8.18 24.20
N GLY A 537 27.70 -9.02 23.90
CA GLY A 537 27.07 -9.85 24.92
C GLY A 537 25.93 -10.69 24.40
N ARG A 538 25.12 -11.14 25.35
CA ARG A 538 23.93 -11.95 25.11
C ARG A 538 22.73 -11.24 25.72
N ILE A 539 21.69 -11.04 24.90
CA ILE A 539 20.40 -10.53 25.35
C ILE A 539 19.41 -11.68 25.42
N THR A 540 18.64 -11.78 26.50
CA THR A 540 17.58 -12.78 26.71
C THR A 540 16.25 -12.08 26.88
N LEU A 541 15.26 -12.46 26.08
CA LEU A 541 13.91 -11.91 26.12
C LEU A 541 13.20 -12.32 27.41
N GLY A 542 12.54 -11.36 28.05
CA GLY A 542 11.67 -11.59 29.21
C GLY A 542 10.35 -12.27 28.82
N ASP A 543 9.45 -12.39 29.79
CA ASP A 543 8.17 -13.10 29.59
C ASP A 543 7.14 -12.28 28.81
N SER A 544 7.10 -10.97 29.02
CA SER A 544 6.15 -10.07 28.36
C SER A 544 6.71 -9.64 27.00
N VAL A 545 6.25 -10.32 25.96
CA VAL A 545 6.63 -10.11 24.56
C VAL A 545 5.41 -9.62 23.76
N TYR A 546 5.58 -8.49 23.09
CA TYR A 546 4.60 -7.93 22.15
C TYR A 546 5.11 -8.02 20.72
N VAL A 547 4.27 -8.52 19.82
CA VAL A 547 4.54 -8.67 18.39
C VAL A 547 3.35 -8.15 17.61
N ASP A 548 3.58 -7.20 16.70
CA ASP A 548 2.57 -6.75 15.74
C ASP A 548 3.16 -6.62 14.33
N ALA A 549 2.82 -7.56 13.46
CA ALA A 549 3.12 -7.52 12.02
C ALA A 549 1.89 -7.14 11.17
N THR A 550 0.76 -6.83 11.82
CA THR A 550 -0.52 -6.60 11.13
C THR A 550 -0.92 -5.14 11.19
N HIS A 551 -1.20 -4.60 12.38
CA HIS A 551 -1.78 -3.25 12.52
C HIS A 551 -0.78 -2.17 12.12
N LEU A 552 0.51 -2.37 12.44
CA LEU A 552 1.62 -1.54 12.00
C LEU A 552 1.63 -1.25 10.48
N ASN A 553 1.20 -2.23 9.68
CA ASN A 553 1.23 -2.20 8.22
C ASN A 553 -0.14 -1.91 7.57
N CYS A 554 -1.18 -1.64 8.36
CA CYS A 554 -2.51 -1.36 7.81
C CYS A 554 -2.50 -0.05 7.01
N ASP A 555 -3.20 -0.01 5.88
CA ASP A 555 -3.31 1.18 5.04
C ASP A 555 -4.45 2.12 5.49
N THR A 556 -5.42 1.58 6.22
CA THR A 556 -6.58 2.27 6.76
C THR A 556 -6.92 1.74 8.15
N VAL A 557 -7.65 2.52 8.94
CA VAL A 557 -8.25 2.10 10.22
C VAL A 557 -9.72 2.51 10.16
N PRO A 558 -10.67 1.55 10.14
CA PRO A 558 -12.09 1.88 10.16
C PRO A 558 -12.45 2.64 11.43
N LYS A 559 -13.11 3.78 11.30
CA LYS A 559 -13.71 4.52 12.40
C LYS A 559 -15.17 4.13 12.53
N LEU A 560 -15.43 3.10 13.32
CA LEU A 560 -16.78 2.58 13.54
C LEU A 560 -17.21 2.78 15.00
N CYS A 561 -18.50 2.98 15.19
CA CYS A 561 -19.10 2.96 16.52
C CYS A 561 -20.38 2.12 16.51
N ILE A 562 -20.75 1.63 17.69
CA ILE A 562 -22.04 0.99 17.91
C ILE A 562 -22.94 1.89 18.75
N THR A 563 -24.22 1.94 18.37
CA THR A 563 -25.31 2.52 19.16
C THR A 563 -26.33 1.45 19.53
N PRO A 564 -27.00 1.57 20.68
CA PRO A 564 -28.06 0.66 21.06
C PRO A 564 -29.34 0.95 20.26
N ARG A 565 -30.09 -0.09 19.88
CA ARG A 565 -31.44 0.12 19.31
C ARG A 565 -32.45 0.59 20.35
N GLU A 566 -32.23 0.22 21.61
CA GLU A 566 -33.02 0.65 22.76
C GLU A 566 -32.40 1.88 23.43
N LYS A 567 -33.18 2.62 24.22
CA LYS A 567 -32.67 3.77 24.97
C LYS A 567 -31.89 3.28 26.19
N LEU A 568 -30.56 3.25 26.08
CA LEU A 568 -29.64 2.90 27.16
C LEU A 568 -28.82 4.12 27.61
N THR A 569 -28.40 4.13 28.87
CA THR A 569 -27.29 4.99 29.32
C THR A 569 -25.95 4.46 28.79
N LEU A 570 -24.88 5.26 28.85
CA LEU A 570 -23.55 4.80 28.43
C LEU A 570 -23.16 3.53 29.20
N ASP A 571 -23.29 3.52 30.53
CA ASP A 571 -22.97 2.35 31.36
C ASP A 571 -23.78 1.09 30.99
N GLN A 572 -25.06 1.26 30.65
CA GLN A 572 -25.92 0.16 30.21
C GLN A 572 -25.51 -0.35 28.82
N LEU A 573 -25.15 0.54 27.89
CA LEU A 573 -24.60 0.17 26.59
C LEU A 573 -23.28 -0.59 26.76
N MET A 574 -22.39 -0.09 27.62
CA MET A 574 -21.12 -0.74 27.94
C MET A 574 -21.36 -2.17 28.41
N LEU A 575 -22.20 -2.35 29.43
CA LEU A 575 -22.52 -3.67 29.99
C LEU A 575 -23.18 -4.61 28.98
N SER A 576 -24.03 -4.06 28.10
CA SER A 576 -24.66 -4.83 27.04
C SER A 576 -23.60 -5.33 26.04
N ALA A 577 -22.77 -4.42 25.52
CA ALA A 577 -21.72 -4.73 24.56
C ALA A 577 -20.67 -5.69 25.14
N THR A 578 -20.39 -5.59 26.45
CA THR A 578 -19.63 -6.58 27.23
C THR A 578 -20.17 -7.98 27.07
N THR A 579 -21.47 -8.14 27.25
CA THR A 579 -22.11 -9.46 27.25
C THR A 579 -22.04 -10.09 25.85
N ASP A 580 -22.14 -9.27 24.81
CA ASP A 580 -22.12 -9.71 23.40
C ASP A 580 -20.69 -9.70 22.80
N TYR A 581 -19.64 -9.50 23.61
CA TYR A 581 -18.26 -9.24 23.16
C TYR A 581 -17.71 -10.24 22.13
N GLU A 582 -17.71 -11.54 22.47
CA GLU A 582 -17.17 -12.57 21.56
C GLU A 582 -17.96 -12.66 20.25
N LYS A 583 -19.25 -12.31 20.27
CA LYS A 583 -20.09 -12.24 19.06
C LYS A 583 -19.67 -11.06 18.19
N ILE A 584 -19.50 -9.87 18.77
CA ILE A 584 -19.04 -8.66 18.08
C ILE A 584 -17.68 -8.91 17.42
N LYS A 585 -16.73 -9.47 18.18
CA LYS A 585 -15.38 -9.79 17.70
C LYS A 585 -15.39 -10.79 16.55
N LYS A 586 -16.16 -11.87 16.67
CA LYS A 586 -16.26 -12.91 15.62
C LYS A 586 -16.89 -12.36 14.34
N ASP A 587 -17.90 -11.50 14.46
CA ASP A 587 -18.55 -10.85 13.32
C ASP A 587 -17.57 -9.92 12.59
N PHE A 588 -16.84 -9.06 13.30
CA PHE A 588 -15.83 -8.21 12.65
C PHE A 588 -14.70 -9.01 12.02
N ALA A 589 -14.24 -10.09 12.65
CA ALA A 589 -13.25 -10.98 12.05
C ALA A 589 -13.78 -11.65 10.77
N GLN A 590 -15.04 -12.07 10.75
CA GLN A 590 -15.70 -12.64 9.57
C GLN A 590 -15.79 -11.59 8.45
N VAL A 591 -16.29 -10.39 8.74
CA VAL A 591 -16.48 -9.35 7.73
C VAL A 591 -15.14 -8.88 7.18
N ALA A 592 -14.16 -8.62 8.04
CA ALA A 592 -12.82 -8.21 7.62
C ALA A 592 -12.07 -9.30 6.82
N SER A 593 -12.46 -10.57 6.99
CA SER A 593 -11.91 -11.68 6.19
C SER A 593 -12.51 -11.82 4.78
N HIS A 594 -13.60 -11.12 4.45
CA HIS A 594 -14.16 -11.14 3.10
C HIS A 594 -13.22 -10.48 2.09
N SER A 595 -13.01 -11.11 0.93
CA SER A 595 -12.21 -10.55 -0.17
C SER A 595 -12.63 -9.13 -0.58
N ARG A 596 -13.93 -8.82 -0.48
CA ARG A 596 -14.52 -7.50 -0.76
C ARG A 596 -14.18 -6.43 0.29
N ALA A 597 -14.02 -6.79 1.57
CA ALA A 597 -13.62 -5.84 2.63
C ALA A 597 -12.23 -5.26 2.36
N ILE A 598 -11.37 -6.11 1.81
CA ILE A 598 -9.98 -5.82 1.43
C ILE A 598 -9.91 -4.97 0.15
N ALA A 599 -11.02 -4.87 -0.59
CA ALA A 599 -11.12 -4.14 -1.87
C ALA A 599 -11.75 -2.75 -1.72
N SER A 600 -12.59 -2.57 -0.70
CA SER A 600 -13.47 -1.41 -0.64
C SER A 600 -12.67 -0.11 -0.49
N ALA A 601 -13.01 0.88 -1.30
CA ALA A 601 -12.59 2.26 -1.08
C ALA A 601 -13.17 2.88 0.18
N ASP A 602 -14.20 2.24 0.72
CA ASP A 602 -14.79 2.59 1.99
C ASP A 602 -14.95 1.30 2.81
N ILE A 603 -13.87 0.90 3.48
CA ILE A 603 -13.85 -0.28 4.34
C ILE A 603 -14.91 -0.17 5.44
N GLU A 604 -15.27 1.04 5.87
CA GLU A 604 -16.33 1.28 6.85
C GLU A 604 -17.70 0.92 6.27
N GLN A 605 -18.05 1.44 5.09
CA GLN A 605 -19.30 1.07 4.40
C GLN A 605 -19.38 -0.43 4.14
N HIS A 606 -18.27 -1.06 3.73
CA HIS A 606 -18.25 -2.50 3.53
C HIS A 606 -18.53 -3.25 4.84
N ILE A 607 -17.87 -2.84 5.94
CA ILE A 607 -18.07 -3.48 7.23
C ILE A 607 -19.52 -3.28 7.69
N VAL A 608 -20.06 -2.06 7.60
CA VAL A 608 -21.45 -1.73 7.97
C VAL A 608 -22.46 -2.55 7.17
N ALA A 609 -22.25 -2.73 5.86
CA ALA A 609 -23.18 -3.45 5.00
C ALA A 609 -23.19 -4.98 5.22
N ASN A 610 -22.12 -5.54 5.80
CA ASN A 610 -21.94 -6.99 5.91
C ASN A 610 -21.89 -7.51 7.36
N ALA A 611 -21.78 -6.62 8.34
CA ALA A 611 -21.79 -6.98 9.75
C ALA A 611 -23.16 -7.52 10.18
N THR A 612 -23.13 -8.67 10.86
CA THR A 612 -24.28 -9.35 11.47
C THR A 612 -24.28 -9.17 12.98
N LEU A 613 -24.03 -7.94 13.43
CA LEU A 613 -24.12 -7.60 14.85
C LEU A 613 -25.50 -7.92 15.41
N SER A 614 -25.54 -8.22 16.71
CA SER A 614 -26.76 -8.50 17.48
C SER A 614 -27.88 -7.52 17.16
N ASP A 615 -29.15 -7.98 17.14
CA ASP A 615 -30.34 -7.13 16.97
C ASP A 615 -30.41 -5.97 17.99
N LYS A 616 -29.57 -6.02 19.03
CA LYS A 616 -29.40 -4.97 20.05
C LYS A 616 -28.67 -3.71 19.56
N TYR A 617 -27.83 -3.80 18.52
CA TYR A 617 -26.94 -2.69 18.11
C TYR A 617 -27.15 -2.27 16.65
N VAL A 618 -26.71 -1.04 16.37
CA VAL A 618 -26.49 -0.52 15.02
C VAL A 618 -25.01 -0.20 14.88
N LEU A 619 -24.36 -0.74 13.85
CA LEU A 619 -23.02 -0.36 13.45
C LEU A 619 -23.08 0.82 12.49
N ARG A 620 -22.22 1.82 12.68
CA ARG A 620 -22.13 2.97 11.77
C ARG A 620 -20.74 3.60 11.77
N PRO A 621 -20.41 4.41 10.74
CA PRO A 621 -19.25 5.28 10.78
C PRO A 621 -19.32 6.27 11.95
N ALA A 622 -18.19 6.51 12.60
CA ALA A 622 -18.14 7.40 13.78
C ALA A 622 -18.45 8.87 13.44
N ASP A 623 -18.27 9.26 12.17
CA ASP A 623 -18.42 10.64 11.70
C ASP A 623 -19.86 10.97 11.23
N GLU A 624 -20.78 10.00 11.17
CA GLU A 624 -22.18 10.22 10.77
C GLU A 624 -23.06 10.68 11.95
N ALA A 625 -23.48 11.96 11.95
CA ALA A 625 -24.25 12.60 13.02
C ALA A 625 -25.77 12.31 13.04
N SER A 626 -26.26 11.24 12.41
CA SER A 626 -27.66 11.18 11.91
C SER A 626 -28.67 10.32 12.70
N PHE A 627 -28.34 9.75 13.86
CA PHE A 627 -29.32 9.09 14.73
C PHE A 627 -29.38 9.76 16.10
N GLY A 628 -30.53 10.37 16.40
CA GLY A 628 -30.96 10.94 17.70
C GLY A 628 -29.84 11.39 18.63
N GLU A 629 -29.61 12.70 18.73
CA GLU A 629 -28.58 13.36 19.56
C GLU A 629 -28.55 12.90 21.05
N ASP A 630 -29.53 12.13 21.50
CA ASP A 630 -29.72 11.65 22.87
C ASP A 630 -29.16 10.24 23.19
N GLN A 631 -28.62 9.48 22.24
CA GLN A 631 -28.12 8.11 22.50
C GLN A 631 -26.60 8.01 22.65
N PRO A 632 -26.09 7.23 23.63
CA PRO A 632 -24.66 7.01 23.81
C PRO A 632 -24.06 6.20 22.66
N THR A 633 -22.80 6.47 22.35
CA THR A 633 -22.01 5.74 21.34
C THR A 633 -20.83 5.04 22.00
N LEU A 634 -20.49 3.85 21.49
CA LEU A 634 -19.30 3.12 21.89
C LEU A 634 -18.36 2.95 20.68
N GLN A 635 -17.16 3.51 20.78
CA GLN A 635 -16.14 3.45 19.72
C GLN A 635 -15.52 2.05 19.64
N ILE A 636 -15.41 1.54 18.41
CA ILE A 636 -14.70 0.30 18.12
C ILE A 636 -13.21 0.60 18.01
N SER A 637 -12.40 -0.17 18.72
CA SER A 637 -10.96 -0.02 18.65
C SER A 637 -10.42 -0.56 17.33
N ARG A 638 -9.36 0.07 16.84
CA ARG A 638 -8.61 -0.42 15.67
C ARG A 638 -8.09 -1.85 15.83
N PHE A 639 -7.90 -2.32 17.06
CA PHE A 639 -7.45 -3.69 17.36
C PHE A 639 -8.55 -4.75 17.23
N ALA A 640 -9.81 -4.34 17.02
CA ALA A 640 -10.89 -5.26 16.67
C ALA A 640 -10.70 -5.85 15.27
N PHE A 641 -9.92 -5.19 14.41
CA PHE A 641 -9.72 -5.58 13.02
C PHE A 641 -8.38 -6.33 12.87
N SER A 642 -8.41 -7.64 13.04
CA SER A 642 -7.21 -8.50 13.00
C SER A 642 -6.76 -8.93 11.59
N GLY A 643 -7.31 -8.32 10.54
CA GLY A 643 -6.71 -8.38 9.19
C GLY A 643 -7.64 -7.91 8.06
N PRO A 644 -7.10 -7.62 6.86
CA PRO A 644 -5.70 -7.78 6.45
C PRO A 644 -4.98 -6.46 6.13
N SER A 645 -3.65 -6.51 6.20
CA SER A 645 -2.77 -5.63 5.44
C SER A 645 -3.13 -5.74 3.96
N ASP A 646 -3.70 -4.65 3.45
CA ASP A 646 -4.23 -4.48 2.11
C ASP A 646 -3.33 -5.03 1.00
N LYS A 647 -2.01 -4.95 1.12
CA LYS A 647 -1.09 -5.25 0.01
C LYS A 647 -0.88 -6.74 -0.29
N HIS A 648 -0.99 -7.65 0.69
CA HIS A 648 -0.60 -9.07 0.51
C HIS A 648 -1.79 -10.00 0.22
N SER A 649 -2.94 -9.76 0.84
CA SER A 649 -4.22 -10.40 0.47
C SER A 649 -4.63 -10.06 -0.97
N ARG A 650 -4.33 -8.84 -1.43
CA ARG A 650 -4.49 -8.40 -2.83
C ARG A 650 -3.75 -9.25 -3.87
N LYS A 651 -2.59 -9.84 -3.50
CA LYS A 651 -1.80 -10.71 -4.40
C LYS A 651 -2.17 -12.19 -4.28
N LEU A 652 -2.70 -12.62 -3.14
CA LEU A 652 -3.00 -14.02 -2.85
C LEU A 652 -4.30 -14.51 -3.50
N ALA A 653 -5.32 -13.66 -3.67
CA ALA A 653 -6.60 -14.09 -4.26
C ALA A 653 -6.48 -14.59 -5.72
N VAL A 654 -5.63 -13.97 -6.54
CA VAL A 654 -5.41 -14.41 -7.94
C VAL A 654 -4.74 -15.77 -7.99
N ARG A 655 -3.78 -16.03 -7.09
CA ARG A 655 -3.07 -17.32 -7.02
C ARG A 655 -3.89 -18.41 -6.34
N GLN A 656 -4.68 -18.06 -5.32
CA GLN A 656 -5.52 -19.03 -4.62
C GLN A 656 -6.63 -19.54 -5.54
N GLY A 657 -7.31 -18.68 -6.29
CA GLY A 657 -8.32 -19.14 -7.26
C GLY A 657 -7.76 -20.06 -8.35
N TRP A 658 -6.54 -19.78 -8.84
CA TRP A 658 -5.84 -20.69 -9.78
C TRP A 658 -5.40 -21.98 -9.11
N LYS A 659 -4.90 -21.91 -7.88
CA LYS A 659 -4.49 -23.08 -7.10
C LYS A 659 -5.68 -23.96 -6.77
N ASP A 660 -6.80 -23.37 -6.35
CA ASP A 660 -8.03 -24.09 -6.02
C ASP A 660 -8.67 -24.68 -7.28
N ALA A 661 -8.67 -23.95 -8.41
CA ALA A 661 -9.10 -24.50 -9.70
C ALA A 661 -8.17 -25.62 -10.21
N PHE A 662 -6.86 -25.49 -10.00
CA PHE A 662 -5.88 -26.51 -10.35
C PHE A 662 -6.01 -27.75 -9.45
N ASP A 663 -6.16 -27.55 -8.14
CA ASP A 663 -6.35 -28.61 -7.15
C ASP A 663 -7.69 -29.33 -7.42
N GLN A 664 -8.75 -28.59 -7.76
CA GLN A 664 -10.03 -29.16 -8.21
C GLN A 664 -9.88 -29.96 -9.51
N ALA A 665 -9.20 -29.41 -10.52
CA ALA A 665 -8.92 -30.13 -11.76
C ALA A 665 -8.08 -31.40 -11.52
N LEU A 666 -7.17 -31.36 -10.55
CA LEU A 666 -6.37 -32.52 -10.13
C LEU A 666 -7.22 -33.59 -9.45
N VAL A 667 -8.18 -33.18 -8.62
CA VAL A 667 -9.18 -34.06 -7.99
C VAL A 667 -10.07 -34.68 -9.06
N ASP A 668 -10.61 -33.87 -9.99
CA ASP A 668 -11.46 -34.33 -11.09
C ASP A 668 -10.71 -35.32 -12.00
N TYR A 669 -9.43 -35.05 -12.30
CA TYR A 669 -8.57 -35.97 -13.04
C TYR A 669 -8.33 -37.29 -12.28
N LYS A 670 -8.09 -37.25 -10.97
CA LYS A 670 -7.92 -38.45 -10.14
C LYS A 670 -9.21 -39.29 -10.08
N VAL A 671 -10.38 -38.65 -9.98
CA VAL A 671 -11.69 -39.32 -10.00
C VAL A 671 -11.97 -39.93 -11.37
N GLN A 672 -11.66 -39.24 -12.47
CA GLN A 672 -11.83 -39.77 -13.83
C GLN A 672 -10.87 -40.92 -14.15
N SER A 673 -9.62 -40.85 -13.67
CA SER A 673 -8.63 -41.91 -13.88
C SER A 673 -8.91 -43.15 -13.04
N ALA A 674 -9.46 -43.01 -11.83
CA ALA A 674 -9.92 -44.12 -11.01
C ALA A 674 -11.14 -44.87 -11.60
N ASN A 675 -11.94 -44.20 -12.43
CA ASN A 675 -13.15 -44.76 -13.05
C ASN A 675 -12.94 -45.25 -14.50
N ARG A 676 -11.70 -45.26 -15.03
CA ARG A 676 -11.44 -45.84 -16.35
C ARG A 676 -11.33 -47.37 -16.23
N PRO A 677 -12.14 -48.14 -16.99
CA PRO A 677 -11.97 -49.59 -17.03
C PRO A 677 -10.61 -49.93 -17.62
N VAL A 678 -9.85 -50.77 -16.92
CA VAL A 678 -8.57 -51.31 -17.38
C VAL A 678 -8.86 -52.17 -18.61
N ILE A 679 -8.53 -51.65 -19.79
CA ILE A 679 -8.54 -52.44 -21.02
C ILE A 679 -7.23 -53.24 -21.01
N HIS A 680 -7.34 -54.52 -20.70
CA HIS A 680 -6.27 -55.48 -20.94
C HIS A 680 -6.14 -55.70 -22.45
N THR A 681 -5.01 -55.29 -23.02
CA THR A 681 -4.49 -55.79 -24.30
C THR A 681 -3.21 -56.55 -24.06
#